data_AF-A0AAD1X0W7-F1
#
_entry.id   AF-A0AAD1X0W7-F1
#
_cell.length_a   1.000
_cell.length_b   1.000
_cell.length_c   1.000
_cell.angle_alpha   90.00
_cell.angle_beta   90.00
_cell.angle_gamma   90.00
#
_symmetry.space_group_name_H-M   'P 1'
#
loop_
_entity.id
_entity.type
_entity.pdbx_description
1 polymer ?
#
loop_
_entity_poly.entity_id
_entity_poly.type
_entity_poly.pdbx_seq_one_letter_code
_entity_poly.pdbx_strand_id
1 'polypeptide(L)'
;MENTEIICRPLPEEVLIKEVAMGMKETLSTRMCPQTLLKAKSPCPNLRVNKGRKKRLIFKHEEEKMSIDQAEWNHRQRREKLRGSTSLPKIQKGKPRIKRGSPVKVASPVKRSSPTKAGSPTKGGSPIKVKKKKRLIISGGSPVKLQKIQSENNTNAHDSGIDISHIEIKLFLQSSCFTHLQESISLYGSMIRKDQNTEKFDIETEEGQATCARFLSSLKNLCISMGIERCDRQYIDRFSKAYKILYKEDNTVYLPEIFDSAQEGYSHLWVNGEKYVFSEDVLQSGEQLKRSFYNFQKDLEIFERLFKYEIKDNLHFREVQRKLKSFLERFDKTWTTYEKNYILELMVIESDSRRYVQHAVDANKELSLAETDKAHRSKSPKKEKSKKIKSAKEKLICCISKINSVANTSGKGRDDLGIEVLEITEKRKKQIEKTQSPFCTSNYSSFYKLYNEIIDSFNCLRLLLSKYSENIEIVDPQLKNNQELVDCVTKFEDSWSKGKLYFSDDKKFNCFIILSQYIDYLCQTYPDFKSQIECRDYELFMIIPQLVIQSCAFEVIKNNMNDLGMLNQENEPKLELGANFTNIIVNFSQEIIKNEAAEEEKCEENEDDPICLKLSSDFTRLIFSIYKIYKKYSETSDYCLDQVKEEFETGIIADNLLQELPSSVTEGLSTLKPMSIELQRAKPSEWNELLDICMA
;
A
#
# COMPACT_ATOMS: atom_id res chain seq x y z
N MET A 1 13.00 5.10 17.06
CA MET A 1 13.05 5.30 15.60
C MET A 1 14.11 6.37 15.35
N GLU A 2 15.33 5.93 15.07
CA GLU A 2 16.38 6.82 14.56
C GLU A 2 16.04 7.12 13.10
N ASN A 3 15.91 8.40 12.73
CA ASN A 3 15.54 8.80 11.39
C ASN A 3 16.78 8.75 10.48
N THR A 4 16.75 7.89 9.47
CA THR A 4 17.80 7.80 8.44
C THR A 4 17.60 8.92 7.43
N GLU A 5 18.58 9.83 7.31
CA GLU A 5 18.60 10.82 6.22
C GLU A 5 19.24 10.22 4.97
N ILE A 6 18.53 10.28 3.84
CA ILE A 6 19.05 9.87 2.53
C ILE A 6 19.36 11.12 1.73
N ILE A 7 20.65 11.32 1.44
CA ILE A 7 21.12 12.40 0.56
C ILE A 7 21.16 11.84 -0.86
N CYS A 8 20.30 12.36 -1.74
CA CYS A 8 20.35 12.09 -3.17
C CYS A 8 21.65 12.69 -3.73
N ARG A 9 22.65 11.85 -4.00
CA ARG A 9 23.87 12.29 -4.69
C ARG A 9 23.64 12.24 -6.20
N PRO A 10 24.07 13.27 -6.97
CA PRO A 10 24.01 13.20 -8.42
C PRO A 10 24.86 12.03 -8.93
N LEU A 11 24.29 11.24 -9.84
CA LEU A 11 25.01 10.18 -10.55
C LEU A 11 26.01 10.84 -11.53
N PRO A 12 27.26 10.35 -11.63
CA PRO A 12 28.20 10.82 -12.64
C PRO A 12 27.67 10.55 -14.06
N GLU A 13 27.75 11.54 -14.96
CA GLU A 13 27.28 11.47 -16.36
C GLU A 13 27.81 10.25 -17.13
N GLU A 14 28.98 9.73 -16.76
CA GLU A 14 29.66 8.63 -17.46
C GLU A 14 29.05 7.24 -17.21
N VAL A 15 28.28 7.05 -16.13
CA VAL A 15 27.68 5.74 -15.80
C VAL A 15 26.39 5.50 -16.60
N LEU A 16 25.62 6.54 -16.91
CA LEU A 16 24.36 6.43 -17.66
C LEU A 16 24.55 6.18 -19.17
N ILE A 17 25.66 6.63 -19.76
CA ILE A 17 25.92 6.47 -21.21
C ILE A 17 26.14 4.99 -21.58
N LYS A 18 26.66 4.17 -20.66
CA LYS A 18 26.93 2.74 -20.91
C LYS A 18 25.68 1.86 -20.88
N GLU A 19 24.64 2.23 -20.12
CA GLU A 19 23.40 1.42 -20.05
C GLU A 19 22.47 1.65 -21.24
N VAL A 20 22.45 2.86 -21.82
CA VAL A 20 21.63 3.16 -23.00
C VAL A 20 22.24 2.55 -24.29
N ALA A 21 23.56 2.45 -24.39
CA ALA A 21 24.23 1.90 -25.58
C ALA A 21 24.10 0.37 -25.73
N MET A 22 23.78 -0.37 -24.67
CA MET A 22 23.63 -1.84 -24.72
C MET A 22 22.22 -2.31 -25.16
N GLY A 23 21.22 -1.43 -25.19
CA GLY A 23 19.84 -1.77 -25.54
C GLY A 23 19.43 -1.62 -27.00
N MET A 24 20.28 -1.04 -27.87
CA MET A 24 19.88 -0.64 -29.24
C MET A 24 20.50 -1.48 -30.39
N LYS A 25 21.02 -2.69 -30.12
CA LYS A 25 21.69 -3.51 -31.15
C LYS A 25 20.91 -4.68 -31.74
N GLU A 26 19.63 -4.83 -31.43
CA GLU A 26 18.77 -5.86 -32.03
C GLU A 26 17.44 -5.27 -32.49
N THR A 27 17.37 -4.77 -33.72
CA THR A 27 16.15 -4.78 -34.56
C THR A 27 16.40 -4.09 -35.91
N LEU A 28 17.12 -4.74 -36.82
CA LEU A 28 17.02 -4.48 -38.26
C LEU A 28 17.36 -5.76 -39.02
N SER A 29 16.35 -6.51 -39.47
CA SER A 29 16.33 -7.09 -40.83
C SER A 29 14.97 -7.67 -41.15
N THR A 30 14.44 -7.20 -42.27
CA THR A 30 13.10 -7.39 -42.83
C THR A 30 12.92 -8.75 -43.53
N ARG A 31 11.64 -9.12 -43.69
CA ARG A 31 11.07 -10.30 -44.37
C ARG A 31 11.45 -10.41 -45.86
N MET A 32 11.54 -11.66 -46.37
CA MET A 32 10.89 -12.14 -47.63
C MET A 32 10.85 -13.69 -47.64
N CYS A 33 9.80 -14.25 -48.25
CA CYS A 33 9.45 -15.68 -48.34
C CYS A 33 9.58 -16.17 -49.83
N PRO A 34 9.20 -17.41 -50.23
CA PRO A 34 10.13 -18.48 -50.64
C PRO A 34 9.95 -18.99 -52.09
N GLN A 35 10.90 -19.79 -52.63
CA GLN A 35 10.67 -21.08 -53.36
C GLN A 35 11.87 -21.63 -54.18
N THR A 36 12.04 -22.97 -54.05
CA THR A 36 12.52 -24.02 -55.01
C THR A 36 13.98 -24.24 -55.47
N LEU A 37 14.45 -25.48 -55.17
CA LEU A 37 15.12 -26.51 -56.02
C LEU A 37 16.55 -26.30 -56.59
N LEU A 38 17.53 -27.08 -56.08
CA LEU A 38 18.17 -28.28 -56.71
C LEU A 38 19.63 -28.55 -56.27
N LYS A 39 19.87 -29.84 -55.97
CA LYS A 39 21.09 -30.68 -55.91
C LYS A 39 22.45 -30.09 -56.36
N ALA A 40 23.51 -30.35 -55.57
CA ALA A 40 24.74 -31.06 -55.99
C ALA A 40 25.71 -31.37 -54.82
N LYS A 41 26.52 -32.41 -55.02
CA LYS A 41 27.38 -33.15 -54.07
C LYS A 41 28.77 -32.51 -53.84
N SER A 42 29.29 -32.60 -52.60
CA SER A 42 30.68 -32.87 -52.09
C SER A 42 31.94 -32.24 -52.74
N PRO A 43 33.16 -32.28 -52.11
CA PRO A 43 33.56 -32.38 -50.69
C PRO A 43 34.54 -31.25 -50.23
N CYS A 44 34.86 -31.25 -48.93
CA CYS A 44 35.73 -30.31 -48.20
C CYS A 44 37.21 -30.26 -48.67
N PRO A 45 38.01 -29.26 -48.23
CA PRO A 45 38.76 -29.45 -46.97
C PRO A 45 38.89 -28.21 -46.03
N ASN A 46 38.74 -28.49 -44.74
CA ASN A 46 39.48 -28.00 -43.56
C ASN A 46 39.98 -26.54 -43.47
N LEU A 47 39.28 -25.74 -42.65
CA LEU A 47 39.85 -24.65 -41.86
C LEU A 47 39.25 -24.67 -40.44
N ARG A 48 40.04 -25.17 -39.47
CA ARG A 48 39.72 -25.12 -38.02
C ARG A 48 39.97 -23.69 -37.51
N VAL A 49 38.91 -22.98 -37.13
CA VAL A 49 39.01 -21.75 -36.31
C VAL A 49 38.48 -22.03 -34.90
N ASN A 50 39.33 -21.70 -33.93
CA ASN A 50 39.23 -21.99 -32.51
C ASN A 50 38.20 -21.07 -31.81
N LYS A 51 36.95 -21.52 -31.66
CA LYS A 51 35.92 -20.83 -30.83
C LYS A 51 35.93 -21.38 -29.39
N GLY A 52 37.00 -21.10 -28.64
CA GLY A 52 37.18 -21.57 -27.25
C GLY A 52 37.48 -20.50 -26.19
N ARG A 53 37.75 -19.24 -26.57
CA ARG A 53 38.26 -18.22 -25.61
C ARG A 53 37.29 -17.13 -25.16
N LYS A 54 36.14 -16.93 -25.83
CA LYS A 54 35.21 -15.83 -25.47
C LYS A 54 34.26 -16.12 -24.30
N LYS A 55 33.93 -17.39 -24.01
CA LYS A 55 33.02 -17.73 -22.89
C LYS A 55 33.69 -17.74 -21.50
N ARG A 56 35.02 -17.84 -21.41
CA ARG A 56 35.74 -17.80 -20.13
C ARG A 56 36.01 -16.39 -19.59
N LEU A 57 36.00 -15.36 -20.44
CA LEU A 57 36.20 -13.97 -20.02
C LEU A 57 34.91 -13.32 -19.48
N ILE A 58 33.74 -13.74 -19.97
CA ILE A 58 32.44 -13.22 -19.51
C ILE A 58 32.13 -13.76 -18.10
N PHE A 59 32.36 -15.06 -17.86
CA PHE A 59 32.17 -15.66 -16.53
C PHE A 59 33.12 -15.10 -15.46
N LYS A 60 34.38 -14.82 -15.80
CA LYS A 60 35.32 -14.19 -14.85
C LYS A 60 34.92 -12.77 -14.47
N HIS A 61 34.36 -12.01 -15.41
CA HIS A 61 33.97 -10.62 -15.16
C HIS A 61 32.71 -10.53 -14.29
N GLU A 62 31.79 -11.50 -14.40
CA GLU A 62 30.60 -11.60 -13.53
C GLU A 62 30.94 -12.11 -12.12
N GLU A 63 31.89 -13.05 -11.99
CA GLU A 63 32.40 -13.49 -10.67
C GLU A 63 33.15 -12.37 -9.94
N GLU A 64 33.95 -11.56 -10.65
CA GLU A 64 34.63 -10.40 -10.05
C GLU A 64 33.63 -9.30 -9.63
N LYS A 65 32.56 -9.07 -10.41
CA LYS A 65 31.53 -8.07 -10.08
C LYS A 65 30.71 -8.47 -8.84
N MET A 66 30.27 -9.73 -8.76
CA MET A 66 29.60 -10.26 -7.56
C MET A 66 30.52 -10.26 -6.32
N SER A 67 31.84 -10.52 -6.49
CA SER A 67 32.79 -10.48 -5.39
C SER A 67 33.01 -9.05 -4.86
N ILE A 68 32.93 -8.03 -5.72
CA ILE A 68 33.06 -6.62 -5.31
C ILE A 68 31.80 -6.17 -4.56
N ASP A 69 30.61 -6.48 -5.08
CA ASP A 69 29.34 -6.13 -4.43
C ASP A 69 29.19 -6.82 -3.06
N GLN A 70 29.62 -8.09 -2.95
CA GLN A 70 29.64 -8.81 -1.68
C GLN A 70 30.70 -8.26 -0.70
N ALA A 71 31.84 -7.78 -1.20
CA ALA A 71 32.87 -7.15 -0.37
C ALA A 71 32.44 -5.77 0.15
N GLU A 72 31.75 -4.97 -0.68
CA GLU A 72 31.18 -3.68 -0.27
C GLU A 72 30.06 -3.85 0.75
N TRP A 73 29.20 -4.87 0.58
CA TRP A 73 28.17 -5.22 1.55
C TRP A 73 28.78 -5.66 2.90
N ASN A 74 29.78 -6.53 2.88
CA ASN A 74 30.50 -6.96 4.09
C ASN A 74 31.25 -5.79 4.78
N HIS A 75 31.79 -4.85 4.00
CA HIS A 75 32.44 -3.65 4.52
C HIS A 75 31.43 -2.69 5.17
N ARG A 76 30.22 -2.55 4.60
CA ARG A 76 29.12 -1.76 5.17
C ARG A 76 28.66 -2.35 6.51
N GLN A 77 28.50 -3.68 6.60
CA GLN A 77 28.15 -4.39 7.84
C GLN A 77 29.23 -4.32 8.93
N ARG A 78 30.52 -4.30 8.56
CA ARG A 78 31.63 -4.09 9.52
C ARG A 78 31.67 -2.67 10.10
N ARG A 79 31.30 -1.65 9.31
CA ARG A 79 31.20 -0.25 9.79
C ARG A 79 30.03 -0.06 10.76
N GLU A 80 28.96 -0.82 10.63
CA GLU A 80 27.84 -0.83 11.58
C GLU A 80 28.22 -1.50 12.91
N LYS A 81 28.94 -2.63 12.88
CA LYS A 81 29.45 -3.29 14.10
C LYS A 81 30.46 -2.47 14.90
N LEU A 82 31.30 -1.67 14.24
CA LEU A 82 32.31 -0.84 14.90
C LEU A 82 31.74 0.44 15.55
N ARG A 83 30.49 0.81 15.26
CA ARG A 83 29.83 1.98 15.89
C ARG A 83 29.11 1.65 17.20
N GLY A 84 29.06 0.38 17.60
CA GLY A 84 28.33 -0.09 18.78
C GLY A 84 29.06 -0.03 20.13
N SER A 85 30.25 0.56 20.24
CA SER A 85 31.00 0.56 21.50
C SER A 85 31.57 1.93 21.87
N THR A 86 30.71 2.84 22.32
CA THR A 86 31.12 3.93 23.23
C THR A 86 30.04 4.10 24.30
N SER A 87 30.33 3.64 25.51
CA SER A 87 29.53 3.89 26.70
C SER A 87 29.91 5.25 27.28
N LEU A 88 28.93 6.11 27.61
CA LEU A 88 29.02 7.24 28.55
C LEU A 88 27.63 7.93 28.73
N PRO A 89 27.40 8.77 29.76
CA PRO A 89 26.70 8.39 30.98
C PRO A 89 25.25 8.90 31.09
N LYS A 90 24.52 8.34 32.07
CA LYS A 90 23.12 8.63 32.41
C LYS A 90 22.91 10.10 32.79
N ILE A 91 22.00 10.80 32.10
CA ILE A 91 21.45 12.10 32.50
C ILE A 91 19.91 12.00 32.61
N GLN A 92 19.39 12.66 33.65
CA GLN A 92 18.03 12.61 34.18
C GLN A 92 16.94 13.10 33.22
N LYS A 93 15.74 12.51 33.40
CA LYS A 93 14.52 12.74 32.62
C LYS A 93 13.89 14.10 32.92
N GLY A 94 13.78 14.95 31.90
CA GLY A 94 12.84 16.07 31.83
C GLY A 94 12.05 16.00 30.51
N LYS A 95 10.73 15.86 30.57
CA LYS A 95 9.84 15.81 29.39
C LYS A 95 9.57 17.23 28.87
N PRO A 96 9.56 17.44 27.54
CA PRO A 96 8.56 18.31 26.93
C PRO A 96 7.77 17.58 25.83
N ARG A 97 6.46 17.84 25.82
CA ARG A 97 5.51 17.44 24.78
C ARG A 97 5.84 18.17 23.47
N ILE A 98 6.26 17.44 22.45
CA ILE A 98 6.33 17.93 21.06
C ILE A 98 5.08 17.44 20.32
N LYS A 99 4.26 18.38 19.84
CA LYS A 99 3.16 18.11 18.91
C LYS A 99 3.74 17.70 17.56
N ARG A 100 3.43 16.50 17.09
CA ARG A 100 3.79 16.01 15.75
C ARG A 100 2.91 16.71 14.72
N GLY A 101 3.50 17.39 13.75
CA GLY A 101 2.82 17.88 12.56
C GLY A 101 2.47 16.71 11.63
N SER A 102 1.28 16.76 11.03
CA SER A 102 0.77 15.75 10.08
C SER A 102 1.57 15.75 8.77
N PRO A 103 1.67 14.62 8.04
CA PRO A 103 2.32 14.57 6.74
C PRO A 103 1.52 15.35 5.69
N VAL A 104 2.17 16.31 5.03
CA VAL A 104 1.62 17.09 3.92
C VAL A 104 1.42 16.18 2.70
N LYS A 105 0.22 16.22 2.12
CA LYS A 105 -0.08 15.57 0.83
C LYS A 105 0.58 16.40 -0.28
N VAL A 106 1.80 16.05 -0.67
CA VAL A 106 2.39 16.56 -1.92
C VAL A 106 1.70 15.81 -3.06
N ALA A 107 0.84 16.50 -3.80
CA ALA A 107 0.20 15.94 -4.98
C ALA A 107 1.23 15.86 -6.11
N SER A 108 1.63 14.65 -6.52
CA SER A 108 2.43 14.45 -7.73
C SER A 108 1.65 14.97 -8.95
N PRO A 109 2.30 15.68 -9.90
CA PRO A 109 1.65 16.23 -11.10
C PRO A 109 0.86 15.19 -11.91
N VAL A 110 1.25 13.92 -11.82
CA VAL A 110 0.65 12.81 -12.57
C VAL A 110 -0.75 12.43 -12.05
N LYS A 111 -1.12 12.82 -10.82
CA LYS A 111 -2.38 12.33 -10.19
C LYS A 111 -3.66 12.99 -10.70
N ARG A 112 -3.59 14.11 -11.42
CA ARG A 112 -4.80 14.85 -11.86
C ARG A 112 -5.31 14.45 -13.26
N SER A 113 -4.58 13.68 -14.06
CA SER A 113 -4.92 13.42 -15.47
C SER A 113 -5.18 11.94 -15.80
N SER A 114 -6.08 11.28 -15.08
CA SER A 114 -6.59 9.94 -15.46
C SER A 114 -7.97 10.08 -16.11
N PRO A 115 -8.16 9.73 -17.40
CA PRO A 115 -9.48 9.69 -18.00
C PRO A 115 -10.19 8.40 -17.56
N THR A 116 -11.19 8.49 -16.68
CA THR A 116 -12.11 7.39 -16.40
C THR A 116 -12.87 7.02 -17.67
N LYS A 117 -12.54 5.86 -18.27
CA LYS A 117 -13.32 5.23 -19.32
C LYS A 117 -14.66 4.75 -18.75
N ALA A 118 -15.75 5.30 -19.27
CA ALA A 118 -17.10 4.82 -19.07
C ALA A 118 -17.48 3.74 -20.09
N GLY A 119 -18.20 2.71 -19.63
CA GLY A 119 -18.90 1.70 -20.43
C GLY A 119 -19.13 0.44 -19.57
N SER A 120 -20.31 -0.16 -19.44
CA SER A 120 -21.53 -0.12 -20.26
C SER A 120 -22.68 -0.87 -19.49
N PRO A 121 -23.80 -1.32 -20.10
CA PRO A 121 -25.14 -0.76 -19.87
C PRO A 121 -26.15 -1.72 -19.19
N THR A 122 -27.17 -1.19 -18.54
CA THR A 122 -28.40 -1.93 -18.25
C THR A 122 -29.65 -1.21 -18.74
N LYS A 123 -30.51 -2.02 -19.36
CA LYS A 123 -31.75 -1.69 -20.07
C LYS A 123 -32.85 -1.25 -19.11
N GLY A 124 -33.77 -0.42 -19.61
CA GLY A 124 -35.19 -0.51 -19.25
C GLY A 124 -35.94 0.82 -19.09
N GLY A 125 -36.91 1.07 -19.98
CA GLY A 125 -38.17 1.72 -19.59
C GLY A 125 -38.50 3.12 -20.12
N SER A 126 -38.96 3.19 -21.38
CA SER A 126 -40.14 3.94 -21.89
C SER A 126 -40.30 5.48 -21.74
N PRO A 127 -41.08 6.12 -22.64
CA PRO A 127 -40.72 7.44 -23.18
C PRO A 127 -41.62 8.59 -22.69
N ILE A 128 -41.00 9.74 -22.41
CA ILE A 128 -41.72 11.01 -22.26
C ILE A 128 -41.48 11.88 -23.49
N LYS A 129 -42.60 12.23 -24.14
CA LYS A 129 -42.72 13.11 -25.31
C LYS A 129 -42.10 14.48 -25.03
N VAL A 130 -41.13 14.91 -25.84
CA VAL A 130 -40.71 16.32 -25.91
C VAL A 130 -40.91 16.87 -27.31
N LYS A 131 -41.63 17.99 -27.34
CA LYS A 131 -42.10 18.74 -28.51
C LYS A 131 -40.93 19.29 -29.32
N LYS A 132 -41.00 19.11 -30.65
CA LYS A 132 -40.16 19.78 -31.66
C LYS A 132 -40.18 21.30 -31.44
N LYS A 133 -39.03 21.89 -31.08
CA LYS A 133 -38.83 23.34 -31.09
C LYS A 133 -38.19 23.76 -32.41
N LYS A 134 -38.87 24.70 -33.07
CA LYS A 134 -38.60 25.26 -34.39
C LYS A 134 -37.20 25.87 -34.49
N ARG A 135 -36.53 25.63 -35.62
CA ARG A 135 -35.43 26.46 -36.13
C ARG A 135 -35.95 27.90 -36.26
N LEU A 136 -35.37 28.82 -35.50
CA LEU A 136 -35.47 30.25 -35.78
C LEU A 136 -34.35 30.60 -36.78
N ILE A 137 -34.77 30.99 -37.97
CA ILE A 137 -33.98 31.73 -38.94
C ILE A 137 -33.95 33.16 -38.39
N ILE A 138 -32.78 33.66 -38.00
CA ILE A 138 -32.58 35.09 -37.76
C ILE A 138 -32.03 35.69 -39.05
N SER A 139 -32.88 36.51 -39.64
CA SER A 139 -32.66 37.43 -40.73
C SER A 139 -31.74 38.59 -40.35
N GLY A 140 -30.89 39.00 -41.30
CA GLY A 140 -30.67 40.41 -41.64
C GLY A 140 -29.97 41.30 -40.61
N GLY A 141 -28.64 41.32 -40.64
CA GLY A 141 -27.82 42.43 -40.14
C GLY A 141 -27.12 43.12 -41.32
N SER A 142 -27.49 44.37 -41.58
CA SER A 142 -26.98 45.23 -42.66
C SER A 142 -25.47 45.43 -42.63
N PRO A 143 -24.81 45.60 -43.79
CA PRO A 143 -23.42 46.03 -43.85
C PRO A 143 -23.30 47.48 -43.40
N VAL A 144 -22.39 47.72 -42.46
CA VAL A 144 -21.97 49.06 -42.03
C VAL A 144 -21.45 49.82 -43.25
N LYS A 145 -22.08 50.97 -43.53
CA LYS A 145 -21.69 51.91 -44.58
C LYS A 145 -20.26 52.39 -44.35
N LEU A 146 -19.36 52.04 -45.26
CA LEU A 146 -18.12 52.78 -45.52
C LEU A 146 -18.50 54.22 -45.90
N GLN A 147 -18.33 55.15 -44.97
CA GLN A 147 -18.36 56.57 -45.27
C GLN A 147 -17.16 56.89 -46.17
N LYS A 148 -17.50 57.26 -47.39
CA LYS A 148 -16.66 57.88 -48.39
C LYS A 148 -16.19 59.23 -47.81
N ILE A 149 -14.98 59.29 -47.27
CA ILE A 149 -14.32 60.55 -46.95
C ILE A 149 -14.06 61.25 -48.29
N GLN A 150 -14.79 62.33 -48.52
CA GLN A 150 -14.61 63.21 -49.66
C GLN A 150 -13.28 63.95 -49.47
N SER A 151 -12.47 63.86 -50.51
CA SER A 151 -11.29 64.66 -50.76
C SER A 151 -11.67 66.13 -50.94
N GLU A 152 -11.43 66.95 -49.92
CA GLU A 152 -11.24 68.38 -50.11
C GLU A 152 -9.76 68.63 -50.41
N ASN A 153 -9.51 69.00 -51.66
CA ASN A 153 -8.24 69.51 -52.14
C ASN A 153 -7.90 70.79 -51.38
N ASN A 154 -6.93 70.70 -50.47
CA ASN A 154 -6.25 71.87 -49.95
C ASN A 154 -4.75 71.71 -50.25
N THR A 155 -4.32 72.36 -51.32
CA THR A 155 -2.93 72.46 -51.76
C THR A 155 -2.17 73.37 -50.80
N ASN A 156 -1.70 72.82 -49.70
CA ASN A 156 -0.55 73.34 -48.97
C ASN A 156 0.44 72.18 -48.83
N ALA A 157 1.28 72.04 -49.86
CA ALA A 157 2.45 71.17 -49.84
C ALA A 157 3.50 71.78 -48.91
N HIS A 158 3.24 71.74 -47.60
CA HIS A 158 4.32 71.58 -46.66
C HIS A 158 4.71 70.12 -46.72
N ASP A 159 5.95 69.87 -47.10
CA ASP A 159 6.68 68.61 -47.02
C ASP A 159 6.69 68.12 -45.57
N SER A 160 5.53 67.66 -45.08
CA SER A 160 5.41 66.88 -43.87
C SER A 160 5.84 65.47 -44.24
N GLY A 161 7.15 65.32 -44.49
CA GLY A 161 7.79 64.04 -44.65
C GLY A 161 7.22 63.12 -43.59
N ILE A 162 6.38 62.17 -44.02
CA ILE A 162 5.77 61.19 -43.13
C ILE A 162 6.96 60.56 -42.45
N ASP A 163 7.08 60.79 -41.14
CA ASP A 163 8.22 60.32 -40.41
C ASP A 163 8.16 58.80 -40.42
N ILE A 164 8.88 58.21 -41.38
CA ILE A 164 8.95 56.77 -41.64
C ILE A 164 9.36 56.05 -40.34
N SER A 165 10.03 56.75 -39.43
CA SER A 165 10.41 56.24 -38.12
C SER A 165 9.24 55.95 -37.17
N HIS A 166 8.05 56.52 -37.40
CA HIS A 166 6.87 56.26 -36.58
C HIS A 166 5.97 55.14 -37.11
N ILE A 167 6.19 54.67 -38.35
CA ILE A 167 5.38 53.62 -38.96
C ILE A 167 5.65 52.27 -38.29
N GLU A 168 6.91 51.91 -38.06
CA GLU A 168 7.31 50.64 -37.43
C GLU A 168 6.72 50.52 -36.01
N ILE A 169 6.79 51.60 -35.22
CA ILE A 169 6.23 51.66 -33.86
C ILE A 169 4.70 51.49 -33.89
N LYS A 170 3.99 52.19 -34.77
CA LYS A 170 2.52 52.06 -34.89
C LYS A 170 2.11 50.65 -35.32
N LEU A 171 2.83 50.05 -36.26
CA LEU A 171 2.60 48.67 -36.69
C LEU A 171 2.83 47.68 -35.54
N PHE A 172 3.86 47.89 -34.72
CA PHE A 172 4.11 47.07 -33.54
C PHE A 172 2.99 47.19 -32.49
N LEU A 173 2.56 48.42 -32.16
CA LEU A 173 1.46 48.64 -31.21
C LEU A 173 0.12 48.03 -31.67
N GLN A 174 -0.05 47.84 -32.98
CA GLN A 174 -1.19 47.15 -33.59
C GLN A 174 -0.96 45.65 -33.81
N SER A 175 0.25 45.15 -33.55
CA SER A 175 0.61 43.76 -33.80
C SER A 175 0.04 42.82 -32.73
N SER A 176 -0.11 41.55 -33.08
CA SER A 176 -0.47 40.50 -32.13
C SER A 176 0.53 40.40 -30.97
N CYS A 177 1.80 40.69 -31.23
CA CYS A 177 2.85 40.67 -30.22
C CYS A 177 2.55 41.64 -29.07
N PHE A 178 2.19 42.88 -29.38
CA PHE A 178 1.85 43.87 -28.36
C PHE A 178 0.55 43.49 -27.64
N THR A 179 -0.44 42.99 -28.37
CA THR A 179 -1.68 42.46 -27.76
C THR A 179 -1.39 41.35 -26.76
N HIS A 180 -0.51 40.39 -27.07
CA HIS A 180 -0.13 39.32 -26.15
C HIS A 180 0.68 39.84 -24.94
N LEU A 181 1.47 40.90 -25.10
CA LEU A 181 2.15 41.57 -23.98
C LEU A 181 1.11 42.13 -23.00
N GLN A 182 0.12 42.87 -23.50
CA GLN A 182 -0.94 43.45 -22.68
C GLN A 182 -1.83 42.38 -22.03
N GLU A 183 -2.17 41.33 -22.79
CA GLU A 183 -2.94 40.19 -22.28
C GLU A 183 -2.17 39.47 -21.16
N SER A 184 -0.87 39.24 -21.32
CA SER A 184 -0.03 38.61 -20.29
C SER A 184 0.01 39.42 -18.99
N ILE A 185 0.13 40.76 -19.10
CA ILE A 185 0.09 41.66 -17.93
C ILE A 185 -1.27 41.59 -17.23
N SER A 186 -2.36 41.67 -18.00
CA SER A 186 -3.72 41.60 -17.48
C SER A 186 -4.00 40.27 -16.78
N LEU A 187 -3.62 39.15 -17.41
CA LEU A 187 -3.80 37.81 -16.85
C LEU A 187 -2.95 37.59 -15.59
N TYR A 188 -1.73 38.10 -15.55
CA TYR A 188 -0.90 38.04 -14.34
C TYR A 188 -1.59 38.79 -13.18
N GLY A 189 -2.09 40.00 -13.43
CA GLY A 189 -2.82 40.77 -12.43
C GLY A 189 -4.11 40.10 -11.93
N SER A 190 -4.69 39.19 -12.73
CA SER A 190 -5.86 38.40 -12.36
C SER A 190 -5.56 37.10 -11.60
N MET A 191 -4.28 36.72 -11.44
CA MET A 191 -3.91 35.51 -10.72
C MET A 191 -4.33 35.58 -9.26
N ILE A 192 -4.93 34.50 -8.77
CA ILE A 192 -5.43 34.39 -7.39
C ILE A 192 -4.25 34.21 -6.44
N ARG A 193 -4.24 34.97 -5.34
CA ARG A 193 -3.27 34.83 -4.25
C ARG A 193 -3.85 33.93 -3.15
N LYS A 194 -3.02 33.09 -2.55
CA LYS A 194 -3.43 32.11 -1.52
C LYS A 194 -3.91 32.79 -0.22
N ASP A 195 -3.25 33.88 0.16
CA ASP A 195 -3.61 34.75 1.27
C ASP A 195 -3.15 36.17 0.92
N GLN A 196 -3.89 37.19 1.36
CA GLN A 196 -3.53 38.61 1.24
C GLN A 196 -2.17 38.92 1.89
N ASN A 197 -1.77 38.13 2.90
CA ASN A 197 -0.49 38.29 3.58
C ASN A 197 0.68 37.57 2.89
N THR A 198 0.40 36.72 1.91
CA THR A 198 1.44 35.92 1.24
C THR A 198 1.62 36.40 -0.19
N GLU A 199 2.87 36.44 -0.65
CA GLU A 199 3.16 36.69 -2.06
C GLU A 199 2.80 35.48 -2.95
N LYS A 200 2.39 34.35 -2.36
CA LYS A 200 2.11 33.08 -3.06
C LYS A 200 0.82 33.13 -3.87
N PHE A 201 0.87 32.50 -5.04
CA PHE A 201 -0.30 32.29 -5.89
C PHE A 201 -1.02 31.01 -5.47
N ASP A 202 -2.34 31.03 -5.52
CA ASP A 202 -3.15 29.83 -5.34
C ASP A 202 -3.14 29.02 -6.64
N ILE A 203 -2.47 27.87 -6.61
CA ILE A 203 -2.44 26.88 -7.69
C ILE A 203 -3.08 25.56 -7.22
N GLU A 204 -3.49 25.49 -5.95
CA GLU A 204 -4.10 24.29 -5.37
C GLU A 204 -5.56 24.17 -5.82
N THR A 205 -6.27 25.30 -5.90
CA THR A 205 -7.65 25.38 -6.39
C THR A 205 -7.73 25.26 -7.90
N GLU A 206 -8.86 24.71 -8.38
CA GLU A 206 -9.12 24.56 -9.82
C GLU A 206 -9.13 25.91 -10.55
N GLU A 207 -9.71 26.94 -9.93
CA GLU A 207 -9.77 28.31 -10.48
C GLU A 207 -8.38 28.95 -10.56
N GLY A 208 -7.58 28.81 -9.49
CA GLY A 208 -6.21 29.28 -9.43
C GLY A 208 -5.32 28.62 -10.49
N GLN A 209 -5.41 27.29 -10.60
CA GLN A 209 -4.71 26.51 -11.63
C GLN A 209 -5.12 26.92 -13.05
N ALA A 210 -6.43 27.10 -13.31
CA ALA A 210 -6.93 27.53 -14.62
C ALA A 210 -6.45 28.94 -14.99
N THR A 211 -6.43 29.87 -14.04
CA THR A 211 -5.97 31.24 -14.27
C THR A 211 -4.46 31.29 -14.54
N CYS A 212 -3.67 30.53 -13.76
CA CYS A 212 -2.24 30.37 -14.00
C CYS A 212 -1.95 29.76 -15.38
N ALA A 213 -2.67 28.69 -15.76
CA ALA A 213 -2.52 28.06 -17.07
C ALA A 213 -2.83 29.01 -18.23
N ARG A 214 -3.87 29.86 -18.10
CA ARG A 214 -4.19 30.90 -19.08
C ARG A 214 -3.06 31.93 -19.21
N PHE A 215 -2.53 32.41 -18.10
CA PHE A 215 -1.39 33.33 -18.11
C PHE A 215 -0.18 32.70 -18.82
N LEU A 216 0.20 31.48 -18.45
CA LEU A 216 1.33 30.76 -19.06
C LEU A 216 1.14 30.52 -20.56
N SER A 217 -0.11 30.29 -21.00
CA SER A 217 -0.46 30.17 -22.42
C SER A 217 -0.31 31.50 -23.16
N SER A 218 -0.77 32.62 -22.59
CA SER A 218 -0.57 33.95 -23.18
C SER A 218 0.93 34.31 -23.25
N LEU A 219 1.70 33.98 -22.21
CA LEU A 219 3.15 34.16 -22.19
C LEU A 219 3.86 33.35 -23.29
N LYS A 220 3.43 32.11 -23.52
CA LYS A 220 3.92 31.29 -24.65
C LYS A 220 3.64 31.99 -25.98
N ASN A 221 2.44 32.53 -26.18
CA ASN A 221 2.07 33.24 -27.42
C ASN A 221 2.87 34.53 -27.61
N LEU A 222 3.17 35.25 -26.52
CA LEU A 222 4.07 36.39 -26.53
C LEU A 222 5.48 35.98 -26.97
N CYS A 223 6.03 34.89 -26.42
CA CYS A 223 7.34 34.38 -26.80
C CYS A 223 7.41 34.00 -28.28
N ILE A 224 6.37 33.33 -28.80
CA ILE A 224 6.27 32.96 -30.23
C ILE A 224 6.22 34.22 -31.10
N SER A 225 5.40 35.21 -30.72
CA SER A 225 5.21 36.45 -31.49
C SER A 225 6.48 37.32 -31.52
N MET A 226 7.29 37.25 -30.46
CA MET A 226 8.59 37.92 -30.35
C MET A 226 9.74 37.18 -31.06
N GLY A 227 9.50 35.98 -31.58
CA GLY A 227 10.56 35.15 -32.18
C GLY A 227 11.65 34.78 -31.18
N ILE A 228 11.26 34.47 -29.94
CA ILE A 228 12.16 34.04 -28.86
C ILE A 228 12.81 32.71 -29.22
N GLU A 229 14.14 32.64 -29.11
CA GLU A 229 14.86 31.37 -29.16
C GLU A 229 14.64 30.66 -27.82
N ARG A 230 13.73 29.69 -27.83
CA ARG A 230 13.43 28.88 -26.64
C ARG A 230 14.60 27.95 -26.33
N CYS A 231 14.88 27.77 -25.04
CA CYS A 231 15.86 26.81 -24.56
C CYS A 231 15.48 25.39 -25.00
N ASP A 232 16.53 24.62 -25.32
CA ASP A 232 16.40 23.24 -25.73
C ASP A 232 15.78 22.37 -24.63
N ARG A 233 14.84 21.52 -25.02
CA ARG A 233 14.07 20.65 -24.13
C ARG A 233 14.28 19.16 -24.42
N GLN A 234 15.39 18.79 -25.08
CA GLN A 234 15.75 17.38 -25.31
C GLN A 234 15.89 16.57 -24.02
N TYR A 235 16.06 17.23 -22.86
CA TYR A 235 16.05 16.54 -21.57
C TYR A 235 14.71 15.83 -21.28
N ILE A 236 13.60 16.26 -21.89
CA ILE A 236 12.28 15.60 -21.77
C ILE A 236 12.35 14.17 -22.33
N ASP A 237 13.24 13.89 -23.29
CA ASP A 237 13.43 12.53 -23.81
C ASP A 237 13.99 11.57 -22.75
N ARG A 238 14.60 12.09 -21.69
CA ARG A 238 15.06 11.32 -20.53
C ARG A 238 13.97 11.09 -19.48
N PHE A 239 12.84 11.78 -19.58
CA PHE A 239 11.74 11.62 -18.62
C PHE A 239 11.08 10.25 -18.73
N SER A 240 10.51 9.78 -17.61
CA SER A 240 9.70 8.56 -17.61
C SER A 240 8.44 8.76 -18.46
N LYS A 241 7.78 7.66 -18.85
CA LYS A 241 6.56 7.73 -19.66
C LYS A 241 5.46 8.56 -18.99
N ALA A 242 5.36 8.49 -17.66
CA ALA A 242 4.39 9.23 -16.87
C ALA A 242 4.59 10.76 -17.01
N TYR A 243 5.82 11.24 -16.85
CA TYR A 243 6.14 12.66 -16.99
C TYR A 243 6.03 13.13 -18.45
N LYS A 244 6.46 12.31 -19.42
CA LYS A 244 6.32 12.65 -20.85
C LYS A 244 4.88 12.92 -21.28
N ILE A 245 3.89 12.27 -20.66
CA ILE A 245 2.47 12.48 -20.98
C ILE A 245 2.04 13.93 -20.73
N LEU A 246 2.63 14.61 -19.74
CA LEU A 246 2.32 16.00 -19.41
C LEU A 246 2.71 17.00 -20.53
N TYR A 247 3.53 16.56 -21.49
CA TYR A 247 4.07 17.37 -22.58
C TYR A 247 3.51 17.00 -23.97
N LYS A 248 2.52 16.09 -24.06
CA LYS A 248 2.05 15.53 -25.35
C LYS A 248 1.08 16.42 -26.12
N GLU A 249 0.42 17.36 -25.46
CA GLU A 249 -0.55 18.26 -26.09
C GLU A 249 0.14 19.62 -26.35
N ASP A 250 0.30 19.96 -27.62
CA ASP A 250 0.62 21.31 -28.10
C ASP A 250 1.99 21.93 -27.79
N ASN A 251 3.04 21.15 -27.49
CA ASN A 251 4.29 21.71 -26.96
C ASN A 251 3.98 22.61 -25.74
N THR A 252 3.27 22.10 -24.74
CA THR A 252 3.14 22.79 -23.45
C THR A 252 4.53 23.10 -22.92
N VAL A 253 4.86 24.40 -22.89
CA VAL A 253 6.21 24.91 -22.59
C VAL A 253 6.39 25.13 -21.09
N TYR A 254 5.28 25.45 -20.42
CA TYR A 254 5.21 25.86 -19.02
C TYR A 254 4.02 25.16 -18.36
N LEU A 255 4.29 24.37 -17.32
CA LEU A 255 3.28 23.67 -16.53
C LEU A 255 3.05 24.41 -15.19
N PRO A 256 1.79 24.69 -14.79
CA PRO A 256 1.49 25.32 -13.50
C PRO A 256 2.13 24.60 -12.30
N GLU A 257 2.21 23.27 -12.34
CA GLU A 257 2.76 22.43 -11.28
C GLU A 257 4.27 22.65 -11.07
N ILE A 258 4.99 23.02 -12.13
CA ILE A 258 6.42 23.34 -12.03
C ILE A 258 6.58 24.65 -11.27
N PHE A 259 5.82 25.68 -11.62
CA PHE A 259 5.86 26.93 -10.87
C PHE A 259 5.38 26.75 -9.43
N ASP A 260 4.34 25.95 -9.20
CA ASP A 260 3.84 25.66 -7.85
C ASP A 260 4.94 25.08 -6.95
N SER A 261 5.69 24.09 -7.45
CA SER A 261 6.80 23.51 -6.71
C SER A 261 7.91 24.52 -6.40
N ALA A 262 8.21 25.45 -7.32
CA ALA A 262 9.22 26.48 -7.13
C ALA A 262 8.79 27.52 -6.08
N GLN A 263 7.53 27.96 -6.09
CA GLN A 263 7.04 28.94 -5.11
C GLN A 263 6.95 28.34 -3.70
N GLU A 264 6.62 27.05 -3.60
CA GLU A 264 6.58 26.36 -2.32
C GLU A 264 7.98 26.16 -1.73
N GLY A 265 8.99 25.89 -2.57
CA GLY A 265 10.39 25.85 -2.17
C GLY A 265 10.68 24.76 -1.14
N TYR A 266 10.00 23.61 -1.26
CA TYR A 266 10.22 22.48 -0.35
C TYR A 266 11.67 22.00 -0.44
N SER A 267 12.37 21.98 0.69
CA SER A 267 13.75 21.47 0.76
C SER A 267 13.85 19.94 0.74
N HIS A 268 12.74 19.27 1.04
CA HIS A 268 12.69 17.82 1.16
C HIS A 268 11.29 17.28 0.94
N LEU A 269 11.21 15.99 0.64
CA LEU A 269 9.98 15.20 0.54
C LEU A 269 10.01 14.05 1.53
N TRP A 270 8.85 13.68 2.05
CA TRP A 270 8.67 12.47 2.85
C TRP A 270 7.96 11.42 2.01
N VAL A 271 8.65 10.31 1.74
CA VAL A 271 8.09 9.19 0.98
C VAL A 271 8.29 7.90 1.77
N ASN A 272 7.20 7.18 2.04
CA ASN A 272 7.24 5.90 2.77
C ASN A 272 7.95 5.96 4.14
N GLY A 273 7.86 7.10 4.84
CA GLY A 273 8.51 7.31 6.14
C GLY A 273 9.97 7.76 6.06
N GLU A 274 10.52 7.92 4.86
CA GLU A 274 11.89 8.39 4.64
C GLU A 274 11.92 9.81 4.12
N LYS A 275 12.96 10.55 4.52
CA LYS A 275 13.20 11.94 4.12
C LYS A 275 14.18 11.98 2.96
N TYR A 276 13.74 12.54 1.83
CA TYR A 276 14.52 12.80 0.64
C TYR A 276 14.79 14.29 0.55
N VAL A 277 16.06 14.69 0.61
CA VAL A 277 16.46 16.10 0.52
C VAL A 277 16.80 16.42 -0.93
N PHE A 278 16.22 17.48 -1.47
CA PHE A 278 16.54 17.94 -2.82
C PHE A 278 17.96 18.48 -2.89
N SER A 279 18.59 18.28 -4.04
CA SER A 279 19.90 18.85 -4.34
C SER A 279 19.90 20.37 -4.29
N GLU A 280 21.06 20.96 -3.98
CA GLU A 280 21.25 22.40 -3.97
C GLU A 280 20.93 23.02 -5.34
N ASP A 281 21.20 22.30 -6.44
CA ASP A 281 20.89 22.74 -7.81
C ASP A 281 19.37 22.91 -8.02
N VAL A 282 18.54 22.02 -7.48
CA VAL A 282 17.07 22.14 -7.52
C VAL A 282 16.62 23.34 -6.68
N LEU A 283 17.15 23.49 -5.47
CA LEU A 283 16.76 24.57 -4.57
C LEU A 283 17.14 25.96 -5.13
N GLN A 284 18.36 26.11 -5.65
CA GLN A 284 18.83 27.36 -6.22
C GLN A 284 18.08 27.72 -7.50
N SER A 285 17.88 26.77 -8.41
CA SER A 285 17.13 27.03 -9.65
C SER A 285 15.65 27.32 -9.37
N GLY A 286 15.06 26.70 -8.35
CA GLY A 286 13.68 26.97 -7.91
C GLY A 286 13.52 28.37 -7.34
N GLU A 287 14.43 28.79 -6.47
CA GLU A 287 14.45 30.16 -5.93
C GLU A 287 14.69 31.20 -7.04
N GLN A 288 15.55 30.89 -8.02
CA GLN A 288 15.77 31.75 -9.18
C GLN A 288 14.51 31.90 -10.03
N LEU A 289 13.81 30.79 -10.33
CA LEU A 289 12.55 30.81 -11.07
C LEU A 289 11.48 31.61 -10.31
N LYS A 290 11.32 31.34 -9.01
CA LYS A 290 10.38 32.06 -8.14
C LYS A 290 10.61 33.57 -8.15
N ARG A 291 11.85 34.02 -7.96
CA ARG A 291 12.21 35.45 -8.04
C ARG A 291 11.93 36.03 -9.42
N SER A 292 12.28 35.29 -10.48
CA SER A 292 12.03 35.74 -11.85
C SER A 292 10.54 35.88 -12.14
N PHE A 293 9.71 34.99 -11.57
CA PHE A 293 8.26 35.02 -11.74
C PHE A 293 7.59 36.17 -10.96
N TYR A 294 8.04 36.46 -9.74
CA TYR A 294 7.47 37.57 -8.95
C TYR A 294 7.82 38.95 -9.50
N ASN A 295 9.02 39.11 -10.06
CA ASN A 295 9.40 40.37 -10.73
C ASN A 295 8.77 40.51 -12.13
N PHE A 296 8.19 39.43 -12.65
CA PHE A 296 7.78 39.34 -14.04
C PHE A 296 6.75 40.39 -14.45
N GLN A 297 5.71 40.59 -13.64
CA GLN A 297 4.67 41.59 -13.92
C GLN A 297 5.23 42.99 -14.01
N LYS A 298 6.02 43.40 -13.02
CA LYS A 298 6.61 44.73 -12.95
C LYS A 298 7.50 44.98 -14.16
N ASP A 299 8.29 43.98 -14.55
CA ASP A 299 9.17 44.09 -15.72
C ASP A 299 8.35 44.21 -17.03
N LEU A 300 7.27 43.43 -17.19
CA LEU A 300 6.38 43.57 -18.35
C LEU A 300 5.66 44.93 -18.41
N GLU A 301 5.19 45.44 -17.28
CA GLU A 301 4.55 46.78 -17.19
C GLU A 301 5.52 47.91 -17.57
N ILE A 302 6.81 47.77 -17.20
CA ILE A 302 7.85 48.70 -17.64
C ILE A 302 7.98 48.66 -19.17
N PHE A 303 8.03 47.47 -19.78
CA PHE A 303 8.09 47.36 -21.23
C PHE A 303 6.84 47.93 -21.92
N GLU A 304 5.64 47.65 -21.41
CA GLU A 304 4.39 48.21 -21.96
C GLU A 304 4.41 49.74 -21.94
N ARG A 305 4.83 50.34 -20.83
CA ARG A 305 4.96 51.80 -20.70
C ARG A 305 5.98 52.37 -21.66
N LEU A 306 7.15 51.74 -21.76
CA LEU A 306 8.22 52.15 -22.67
C LEU A 306 7.67 52.20 -24.11
N PHE A 307 7.01 51.12 -24.57
CA PHE A 307 6.43 51.05 -25.91
C PHE A 307 5.35 52.09 -26.17
N LYS A 308 4.50 52.40 -25.18
CA LYS A 308 3.39 53.34 -25.35
C LYS A 308 3.80 54.81 -25.33
N TYR A 309 4.80 55.18 -24.52
CA TYR A 309 4.99 56.58 -24.14
C TYR A 309 6.43 57.09 -24.27
N GLU A 310 7.45 56.23 -24.25
CA GLU A 310 8.84 56.67 -24.09
C GLU A 310 9.72 56.40 -25.33
N ILE A 311 9.17 55.79 -26.38
CA ILE A 311 9.90 55.59 -27.65
C ILE A 311 10.03 56.90 -28.41
N LYS A 312 11.28 57.29 -28.70
CA LYS A 312 11.62 58.53 -29.41
C LYS A 312 11.82 58.32 -30.90
N ASP A 313 12.39 57.17 -31.27
CA ASP A 313 12.76 56.83 -32.64
C ASP A 313 12.82 55.29 -32.82
N ASN A 314 13.03 54.85 -34.06
CA ASN A 314 13.17 53.44 -34.43
C ASN A 314 14.35 52.72 -33.75
N LEU A 315 15.44 53.44 -33.45
CA LEU A 315 16.60 52.83 -32.83
C LEU A 315 16.29 52.47 -31.38
N HIS A 316 15.65 53.39 -30.63
CA HIS A 316 15.16 53.16 -29.29
C HIS A 316 14.11 52.04 -29.26
N PHE A 317 13.18 52.00 -30.24
CA PHE A 317 12.21 50.90 -30.37
C PHE A 317 12.89 49.54 -30.46
N ARG A 318 13.85 49.37 -31.38
CA ARG A 318 14.57 48.10 -31.56
C ARG A 318 15.40 47.73 -30.33
N GLU A 319 15.90 48.72 -29.59
CA GLU A 319 16.58 48.49 -28.32
C GLU A 319 15.65 47.95 -27.24
N VAL A 320 14.49 48.58 -27.05
CA VAL A 320 13.47 48.12 -26.08
C VAL A 320 12.97 46.73 -26.45
N GLN A 321 12.72 46.49 -27.75
CA GLN A 321 12.32 45.16 -28.25
C GLN A 321 13.38 44.09 -27.96
N ARG A 322 14.66 44.39 -28.18
CA ARG A 322 15.76 43.47 -27.86
C ARG A 322 15.88 43.21 -26.36
N LYS A 323 15.65 44.22 -25.52
CA LYS A 323 15.64 44.08 -24.05
C LYS A 323 14.50 43.18 -23.59
N LEU A 324 13.29 43.37 -24.11
CA LEU A 324 12.15 42.48 -23.84
C LEU A 324 12.46 41.05 -24.31
N LYS A 325 13.06 40.90 -25.50
CA LYS A 325 13.48 39.60 -26.04
C LYS A 325 14.43 38.88 -25.08
N SER A 326 15.50 39.55 -24.66
CA SER A 326 16.49 39.00 -23.74
C SER A 326 15.90 38.68 -22.36
N PHE A 327 14.95 39.47 -21.89
CA PHE A 327 14.22 39.21 -20.64
C PHE A 327 13.42 37.90 -20.71
N LEU A 328 12.64 37.71 -21.79
CA LEU A 328 11.85 36.50 -22.01
C LEU A 328 12.73 35.25 -22.21
N GLU A 329 13.84 35.36 -22.94
CA GLU A 329 14.84 34.29 -23.10
C GLU A 329 15.44 33.88 -21.76
N ARG A 330 15.76 34.86 -20.89
CA ARG A 330 16.28 34.59 -19.55
C ARG A 330 15.25 33.88 -18.68
N PHE A 331 13.99 34.31 -18.74
CA PHE A 331 12.90 33.65 -18.01
C PHE A 331 12.74 32.19 -18.46
N ASP A 332 12.67 31.92 -19.76
CA ASP A 332 12.58 30.56 -20.31
C ASP A 332 13.77 29.68 -19.89
N LYS A 333 14.99 30.25 -19.85
CA LYS A 333 16.17 29.57 -19.34
C LYS A 333 16.06 29.20 -17.86
N THR A 334 15.58 30.12 -17.02
CA THR A 334 15.38 29.83 -15.59
C THR A 334 14.32 28.76 -15.37
N TRP A 335 13.25 28.78 -16.16
CA TRP A 335 12.19 27.78 -16.12
C TRP A 335 12.70 26.40 -16.50
N THR A 336 13.33 26.27 -17.67
CA THR A 336 13.83 24.98 -18.18
C THR A 336 14.90 24.37 -17.28
N THR A 337 15.75 25.20 -16.67
CA THR A 337 16.77 24.75 -15.72
C THR A 337 16.12 24.12 -14.49
N TYR A 338 15.17 24.80 -13.87
CA TYR A 338 14.46 24.27 -12.70
C TYR A 338 13.63 23.04 -13.05
N GLU A 339 12.83 23.09 -14.13
CA GLU A 339 12.01 21.97 -14.60
C GLU A 339 12.83 20.70 -14.78
N LYS A 340 13.95 20.80 -15.50
CA LYS A 340 14.87 19.69 -15.74
C LYS A 340 15.39 19.11 -14.42
N ASN A 341 15.92 19.95 -13.55
CA ASN A 341 16.55 19.49 -12.31
C ASN A 341 15.50 18.85 -11.38
N TYR A 342 14.36 19.52 -11.20
CA TYR A 342 13.29 19.09 -10.33
C TYR A 342 12.67 17.75 -10.77
N ILE A 343 12.29 17.62 -12.06
CA ILE A 343 11.66 16.38 -12.56
C ILE A 343 12.65 15.21 -12.52
N LEU A 344 13.91 15.41 -12.90
CA LEU A 344 14.90 14.34 -12.86
C LEU A 344 15.14 13.85 -11.43
N GLU A 345 15.17 14.75 -10.45
CA GLU A 345 15.34 14.37 -9.06
C GLU A 345 14.09 13.69 -8.48
N LEU A 346 12.88 14.16 -8.83
CA LEU A 346 11.64 13.44 -8.53
C LEU A 346 11.67 12.01 -9.08
N MET A 347 12.11 11.80 -10.32
CA MET A 347 12.22 10.46 -10.91
C MET A 347 13.18 9.56 -10.13
N VAL A 348 14.29 10.10 -9.62
CA VAL A 348 15.23 9.35 -8.77
C VAL A 348 14.57 8.96 -7.45
N ILE A 349 13.91 9.91 -6.77
CA ILE A 349 13.19 9.68 -5.51
C ILE A 349 12.11 8.62 -5.70
N GLU A 350 11.32 8.73 -6.78
CA GLU A 350 10.26 7.79 -7.08
C GLU A 350 10.79 6.39 -7.45
N SER A 351 11.92 6.31 -8.15
CA SER A 351 12.55 5.02 -8.48
C SER A 351 13.06 4.34 -7.21
N ASP A 352 13.72 5.10 -6.34
CA ASP A 352 14.24 4.61 -5.06
C ASP A 352 13.10 4.20 -4.11
N SER A 353 12.01 4.97 -4.05
CA SER A 353 10.87 4.64 -3.18
C SER A 353 10.14 3.35 -3.60
N ARG A 354 10.19 2.98 -4.89
CA ARG A 354 9.66 1.70 -5.41
C ARG A 354 10.57 0.52 -5.11
N ARG A 355 11.79 0.71 -4.58
CA ARG A 355 12.75 -0.38 -4.29
C ARG A 355 12.19 -1.45 -3.37
N TYR A 356 11.30 -1.09 -2.44
CA TYR A 356 10.66 -2.04 -1.53
C TYR A 356 9.89 -3.12 -2.31
N VAL A 357 9.10 -2.67 -3.29
CA VAL A 357 8.33 -3.56 -4.17
C VAL A 357 9.28 -4.29 -5.12
N GLN A 358 10.28 -3.62 -5.69
CA GLN A 358 11.28 -4.26 -6.56
C GLN A 358 12.00 -5.42 -5.86
N HIS A 359 12.48 -5.22 -4.63
CA HIS A 359 13.12 -6.27 -3.84
C HIS A 359 12.19 -7.45 -3.57
N ALA A 360 10.90 -7.19 -3.28
CA ALA A 360 9.90 -8.25 -3.10
C ALA A 360 9.62 -9.00 -4.41
N VAL A 361 9.55 -8.29 -5.55
CA VAL A 361 9.41 -8.88 -6.89
C VAL A 361 10.59 -9.82 -7.17
N ASP A 362 11.82 -9.38 -6.91
CA ASP A 362 13.02 -10.18 -7.17
C ASP A 362 13.09 -11.41 -6.24
N ALA A 363 12.75 -11.24 -4.96
CA ALA A 363 12.63 -12.36 -4.03
C ALA A 363 11.53 -13.37 -4.43
N ASN A 364 10.40 -12.89 -4.97
CA ASN A 364 9.33 -13.74 -5.47
C ASN A 364 9.75 -14.51 -6.74
N LYS A 365 10.52 -13.88 -7.64
CA LYS A 365 11.11 -14.55 -8.81
C LYS A 365 12.09 -15.65 -8.37
N GLU A 366 12.97 -15.35 -7.42
CA GLU A 366 13.92 -16.32 -6.85
C GLU A 366 13.20 -17.53 -6.22
N LEU A 367 12.14 -17.28 -5.44
CA LEU A 367 11.31 -18.33 -4.87
C LEU A 367 10.66 -19.19 -5.97
N SER A 368 10.08 -18.55 -6.99
CA SER A 368 9.41 -19.24 -8.09
C SER A 368 10.40 -20.13 -8.88
N LEU A 369 11.62 -19.65 -9.12
CA LEU A 369 12.69 -20.45 -9.75
C LEU A 369 13.10 -21.65 -8.90
N ALA A 370 13.25 -21.47 -7.58
CA ALA A 370 13.55 -22.56 -6.65
C ALA A 370 12.41 -23.61 -6.57
N GLU A 371 11.17 -23.21 -6.85
CA GLU A 371 10.00 -24.10 -6.94
C GLU A 371 9.87 -24.81 -8.30
N THR A 372 10.29 -24.21 -9.40
CA THR A 372 10.28 -24.85 -10.74
C THR A 372 11.45 -25.78 -10.98
N ASP A 373 12.61 -25.51 -10.37
CA ASP A 373 13.78 -26.41 -10.35
C ASP A 373 13.39 -27.82 -9.83
N LYS A 374 12.22 -27.95 -9.19
CA LYS A 374 11.71 -29.24 -8.75
C LYS A 374 11.35 -30.22 -9.87
N ALA A 375 10.93 -29.73 -11.03
CA ALA A 375 10.40 -30.54 -12.11
C ALA A 375 11.49 -31.18 -13.00
N HIS A 376 12.67 -30.55 -13.08
CA HIS A 376 13.75 -30.99 -13.95
C HIS A 376 14.83 -31.79 -13.19
N ARG A 377 14.62 -33.12 -13.06
CA ARG A 377 15.55 -34.27 -12.87
C ARG A 377 17.00 -34.07 -12.36
N SER A 378 17.32 -33.04 -11.61
CA SER A 378 18.62 -32.87 -10.98
C SER A 378 18.72 -33.84 -9.80
N LYS A 379 19.76 -34.70 -9.80
CA LYS A 379 20.10 -35.66 -8.74
C LYS A 379 20.48 -34.99 -7.40
N SER A 380 20.24 -33.69 -7.24
CA SER A 380 20.53 -32.96 -6.01
C SER A 380 19.75 -33.56 -4.83
N PRO A 381 20.38 -33.71 -3.65
CA PRO A 381 19.76 -34.33 -2.49
C PRO A 381 18.52 -33.53 -2.04
N LYS A 382 17.42 -34.22 -1.75
CA LYS A 382 16.11 -33.62 -1.34
C LYS A 382 16.24 -32.56 -0.23
N LYS A 383 17.22 -32.73 0.67
CA LYS A 383 17.48 -31.81 1.79
C LYS A 383 17.96 -30.43 1.36
N GLU A 384 18.89 -30.35 0.40
CA GLU A 384 19.48 -29.08 -0.04
C GLU A 384 18.45 -28.19 -0.75
N LYS A 385 17.62 -28.82 -1.57
CA LYS A 385 16.49 -28.19 -2.27
C LYS A 385 15.46 -27.60 -1.32
N SER A 386 15.11 -28.32 -0.26
CA SER A 386 14.20 -27.81 0.79
C SER A 386 14.78 -26.58 1.48
N LYS A 387 16.10 -26.56 1.72
CA LYS A 387 16.80 -25.43 2.34
C LYS A 387 16.81 -24.19 1.43
N LYS A 388 17.05 -24.36 0.13
CA LYS A 388 17.00 -23.25 -0.85
C LYS A 388 15.62 -22.59 -0.91
N ILE A 389 14.55 -23.39 -0.96
CA ILE A 389 13.18 -22.87 -0.97
C ILE A 389 12.83 -22.16 0.33
N LYS A 390 13.21 -22.74 1.47
CA LYS A 390 13.02 -22.10 2.78
C LYS A 390 13.69 -20.72 2.83
N SER A 391 14.96 -20.65 2.43
CA SER A 391 15.72 -19.38 2.40
C SER A 391 15.10 -18.36 1.45
N ALA A 392 14.62 -18.77 0.28
CA ALA A 392 13.94 -17.88 -0.66
C ALA A 392 12.59 -17.37 -0.11
N LYS A 393 11.83 -18.22 0.60
CA LYS A 393 10.60 -17.82 1.30
C LYS A 393 10.89 -16.81 2.42
N GLU A 394 11.91 -17.06 3.25
CA GLU A 394 12.35 -16.15 4.31
C GLU A 394 12.68 -14.76 3.76
N LYS A 395 13.45 -14.72 2.66
CA LYS A 395 13.82 -13.48 1.97
C LYS A 395 12.57 -12.73 1.46
N LEU A 396 11.62 -13.42 0.84
CA LEU A 396 10.38 -12.81 0.37
C LEU A 396 9.55 -12.23 1.52
N ILE A 397 9.37 -12.98 2.61
CA ILE A 397 8.59 -12.52 3.77
C ILE A 397 9.26 -11.31 4.43
N CYS A 398 10.59 -11.29 4.53
CA CYS A 398 11.33 -10.12 5.01
C CYS A 398 11.03 -8.87 4.15
N CYS A 399 10.97 -9.00 2.82
CA CYS A 399 10.58 -7.90 1.94
C CYS A 399 9.12 -7.49 2.14
N ILE A 400 8.19 -8.44 2.26
CA ILE A 400 6.77 -8.17 2.53
C ILE A 400 6.60 -7.41 3.85
N SER A 401 7.33 -7.79 4.90
CA SER A 401 7.27 -7.11 6.19
C SER A 401 7.72 -5.65 6.11
N LYS A 402 8.77 -5.36 5.33
CA LYS A 402 9.21 -3.98 5.07
C LYS A 402 8.18 -3.18 4.27
N ILE A 403 7.52 -3.81 3.30
CA ILE A 403 6.42 -3.17 2.57
C ILE A 403 5.29 -2.86 3.56
N ASN A 404 4.94 -3.80 4.44
CA ASN A 404 3.88 -3.62 5.42
C ASN A 404 4.13 -2.41 6.33
N SER A 405 5.35 -2.27 6.86
CA SER A 405 5.70 -1.16 7.74
C SER A 405 5.57 0.23 7.11
N VAL A 406 5.59 0.34 5.78
CA VAL A 406 5.50 1.63 5.08
C VAL A 406 4.19 1.84 4.30
N ALA A 407 3.53 0.77 3.87
CA ALA A 407 2.30 0.84 3.09
C ALA A 407 1.06 0.83 3.97
N ASN A 408 1.07 0.08 5.08
CA ASN A 408 -0.08 -0.03 5.98
C ASN A 408 -0.18 1.19 6.91
N THR A 409 -0.76 2.28 6.40
CA THR A 409 -0.85 3.57 7.11
C THR A 409 -1.96 3.67 8.15
N SER A 410 -2.68 2.59 8.43
CA SER A 410 -3.57 2.48 9.58
C SER A 410 -2.82 2.52 10.94
N GLY A 411 -1.51 2.80 10.91
CA GLY A 411 -0.65 2.99 12.07
C GLY A 411 -0.20 1.69 12.73
N LYS A 412 -0.40 0.54 12.06
CA LYS A 412 -0.15 -0.80 12.60
C LYS A 412 0.82 -1.64 11.78
N GLY A 413 1.26 -1.19 10.60
CA GLY A 413 2.13 -2.00 9.73
C GLY A 413 3.35 -2.56 10.47
N ARG A 414 3.33 -3.86 10.70
CA ARG A 414 4.38 -4.61 11.40
C ARG A 414 5.56 -4.93 10.50
N ASP A 415 6.77 -4.82 11.05
CA ASP A 415 8.04 -5.20 10.41
C ASP A 415 8.61 -6.53 10.94
N ASP A 416 7.86 -7.25 11.80
CA ASP A 416 8.24 -8.52 12.42
C ASP A 416 7.53 -9.75 11.81
N LEU A 417 7.01 -9.65 10.58
CA LEU A 417 6.44 -10.81 9.88
C LEU A 417 7.57 -11.79 9.52
N GLY A 418 7.40 -13.04 9.92
CA GLY A 418 8.42 -14.09 9.76
C GLY A 418 7.88 -15.37 9.12
N ILE A 419 8.79 -16.25 8.69
CA ILE A 419 8.44 -17.50 7.99
C ILE A 419 7.80 -18.54 8.93
N GLU A 420 8.01 -18.41 10.24
CA GLU A 420 7.63 -19.40 11.24
C GLU A 420 6.15 -19.78 11.15
N VAL A 421 5.28 -18.80 10.86
CA VAL A 421 3.84 -19.03 10.74
C VAL A 421 3.51 -19.90 9.52
N LEU A 422 4.15 -19.68 8.37
CA LEU A 422 3.95 -20.55 7.21
C LEU A 422 4.48 -21.96 7.45
N GLU A 423 5.63 -22.10 8.11
CA GLU A 423 6.21 -23.42 8.41
C GLU A 423 5.36 -24.21 9.40
N ILE A 424 4.89 -23.55 10.46
CA ILE A 424 4.07 -24.21 11.47
C ILE A 424 2.69 -24.57 10.90
N THR A 425 2.10 -23.71 10.07
CA THR A 425 0.83 -23.98 9.37
C THR A 425 0.93 -25.26 8.52
N GLU A 426 1.99 -25.39 7.72
CA GLU A 426 2.28 -26.60 6.93
C GLU A 426 2.59 -27.83 7.78
N LYS A 427 3.26 -27.65 8.93
CA LYS A 427 3.53 -28.73 9.89
C LYS A 427 2.23 -29.25 10.51
N ARG A 428 1.33 -28.36 10.95
CA ARG A 428 0.02 -28.70 11.54
C ARG A 428 -0.87 -29.43 10.56
N LYS A 429 -0.92 -28.98 9.31
CA LYS A 429 -1.65 -29.68 8.25
C LYS A 429 -1.19 -31.13 8.11
N LYS A 430 0.12 -31.37 8.02
CA LYS A 430 0.68 -32.73 7.94
C LYS A 430 0.41 -33.56 9.20
N GLN A 431 0.33 -32.92 10.38
CA GLN A 431 -0.02 -33.60 11.62
C GLN A 431 -1.48 -34.08 11.57
N ILE A 432 -2.40 -33.21 11.17
CA ILE A 432 -3.82 -33.53 11.00
C ILE A 432 -4.01 -34.62 9.94
N GLU A 433 -3.37 -34.50 8.77
CA GLU A 433 -3.45 -35.49 7.69
C GLU A 433 -2.96 -36.89 8.10
N LYS A 434 -2.05 -36.98 9.08
CA LYS A 434 -1.58 -38.27 9.63
C LYS A 434 -2.55 -38.88 10.63
N THR A 435 -3.23 -38.04 11.41
CA THR A 435 -4.18 -38.47 12.43
C THR A 435 -5.56 -38.74 11.84
N GLN A 436 -5.91 -38.10 10.72
CA GLN A 436 -7.20 -38.28 10.06
C GLN A 436 -7.32 -39.67 9.45
N SER A 437 -8.33 -40.41 9.91
CA SER A 437 -8.93 -41.50 9.14
C SER A 437 -9.56 -40.91 7.86
N PRO A 438 -9.48 -41.59 6.69
CA PRO A 438 -10.04 -41.10 5.42
C PRO A 438 -11.53 -40.72 5.44
N PHE A 439 -12.27 -41.10 6.50
CA PHE A 439 -13.71 -40.90 6.63
C PHE A 439 -14.16 -39.66 7.43
N CYS A 440 -13.25 -38.90 8.07
CA CYS A 440 -13.64 -37.80 8.99
C CYS A 440 -12.99 -36.44 8.63
N THR A 441 -13.17 -35.96 7.40
CA THR A 441 -12.66 -34.66 6.96
C THR A 441 -13.44 -33.46 7.51
N SER A 442 -14.69 -33.65 7.95
CA SER A 442 -15.55 -32.57 8.48
C SER A 442 -15.04 -31.94 9.78
N ASN A 443 -14.27 -32.67 10.59
CA ASN A 443 -13.96 -32.28 11.98
C ASN A 443 -12.81 -31.27 12.11
N TYR A 444 -12.39 -30.62 11.03
CA TYR A 444 -11.25 -29.69 11.02
C TYR A 444 -11.54 -28.47 10.12
N SER A 445 -12.82 -28.12 9.97
CA SER A 445 -13.31 -27.05 9.09
C SER A 445 -12.61 -25.71 9.38
N SER A 446 -12.64 -25.25 10.64
CA SER A 446 -12.04 -23.98 11.08
C SER A 446 -10.52 -23.96 10.92
N PHE A 447 -9.85 -25.10 11.15
CA PHE A 447 -8.42 -25.24 10.89
C PHE A 447 -8.09 -25.03 9.42
N TYR A 448 -8.78 -25.76 8.52
CA TYR A 448 -8.53 -25.65 7.09
C TYR A 448 -8.89 -24.27 6.56
N LYS A 449 -9.90 -23.62 7.14
CA LYS A 449 -10.20 -22.23 6.83
C LYS A 449 -9.04 -21.30 7.15
N LEU A 450 -8.56 -21.27 8.40
CA LEU A 450 -7.44 -20.41 8.77
C LEU A 450 -6.16 -20.76 8.00
N TYR A 451 -5.89 -22.06 7.80
CA TYR A 451 -4.80 -22.53 6.95
C TYR A 451 -4.91 -21.94 5.53
N ASN A 452 -6.09 -22.02 4.91
CA ASN A 452 -6.30 -21.50 3.57
C ASN A 452 -6.19 -19.98 3.54
N GLU A 453 -6.72 -19.26 4.53
CA GLU A 453 -6.57 -17.80 4.63
C GLU A 453 -5.10 -17.35 4.65
N ILE A 454 -4.25 -18.04 5.41
CA ILE A 454 -2.81 -17.78 5.49
C ILE A 454 -2.13 -18.05 4.14
N ILE A 455 -2.41 -19.20 3.53
CA ILE A 455 -1.78 -19.61 2.27
C ILE A 455 -2.27 -18.75 1.10
N ASP A 456 -3.56 -18.46 1.03
CA ASP A 456 -4.18 -17.68 -0.04
C ASP A 456 -3.78 -16.22 0.03
N SER A 457 -3.69 -15.62 1.22
CA SER A 457 -3.21 -14.24 1.36
C SER A 457 -1.73 -14.11 0.94
N PHE A 458 -0.89 -15.08 1.31
CA PHE A 458 0.50 -15.15 0.84
C PHE A 458 0.59 -15.32 -0.69
N ASN A 459 -0.21 -16.21 -1.27
CA ASN A 459 -0.25 -16.42 -2.72
C ASN A 459 -0.82 -15.20 -3.47
N CYS A 460 -1.80 -14.51 -2.90
CA CYS A 460 -2.36 -13.28 -3.44
C CYS A 460 -1.28 -12.19 -3.56
N LEU A 461 -0.44 -12.02 -2.52
CA LEU A 461 0.74 -11.14 -2.60
C LEU A 461 1.71 -11.57 -3.69
N ARG A 462 2.00 -12.87 -3.83
CA ARG A 462 2.88 -13.37 -4.91
C ARG A 462 2.33 -13.10 -6.30
N LEU A 463 1.02 -13.24 -6.50
CA LEU A 463 0.35 -12.91 -7.76
C LEU A 463 0.44 -11.41 -8.06
N LEU A 464 0.19 -10.57 -7.05
CA LEU A 464 0.32 -9.12 -7.19
C LEU A 464 1.76 -8.69 -7.52
N LEU A 465 2.76 -9.26 -6.84
CA LEU A 465 4.17 -9.02 -7.14
C LEU A 465 4.53 -9.50 -8.56
N SER A 466 3.91 -10.57 -9.04
CA SER A 466 4.13 -11.02 -10.42
C SER A 466 3.57 -10.01 -11.43
N LYS A 467 2.39 -9.43 -11.17
CA LYS A 467 1.82 -8.32 -11.96
C LYS A 467 2.73 -7.08 -11.95
N TYR A 468 3.23 -6.67 -10.78
CA TYR A 468 4.17 -5.53 -10.69
C TYR A 468 5.51 -5.79 -11.36
N SER A 469 5.91 -7.05 -11.52
CA SER A 469 7.14 -7.41 -12.23
C SER A 469 7.09 -7.11 -13.72
N GLU A 470 5.89 -6.99 -14.31
CA GLU A 470 5.69 -6.64 -15.72
C GLU A 470 5.86 -5.14 -15.96
N ASN A 471 5.41 -4.30 -15.02
CA ASN A 471 5.53 -2.86 -15.10
C ASN A 471 5.49 -2.22 -13.71
N ILE A 472 6.66 -1.99 -13.11
CA ILE A 472 6.76 -1.38 -11.79
C ILE A 472 6.40 0.12 -11.79
N GLU A 473 6.42 0.80 -12.94
CA GLU A 473 6.09 2.23 -13.04
C GLU A 473 4.63 2.52 -12.67
N ILE A 474 3.74 1.53 -12.73
CA ILE A 474 2.33 1.68 -12.32
C ILE A 474 2.16 1.78 -10.80
N VAL A 475 3.17 1.35 -10.04
CA VAL A 475 3.14 1.41 -8.57
C VAL A 475 3.38 2.85 -8.15
N ASP A 476 2.42 3.41 -7.40
CA ASP A 476 2.57 4.73 -6.81
C ASP A 476 3.79 4.74 -5.88
N PRO A 477 4.74 5.69 -6.04
CA PRO A 477 5.93 5.83 -5.20
C PRO A 477 5.64 5.83 -3.71
N GLN A 478 4.50 6.39 -3.33
CA GLN A 478 4.03 6.46 -1.96
C GLN A 478 3.09 5.27 -1.72
N LEU A 479 3.65 4.18 -1.17
CA LEU A 479 3.09 2.83 -1.27
C LEU A 479 1.67 2.69 -0.69
N LYS A 480 1.34 3.48 0.33
CA LYS A 480 0.00 3.57 0.93
C LYS A 480 -1.12 3.95 -0.06
N ASN A 481 -0.78 4.54 -1.20
CA ASN A 481 -1.75 4.93 -2.23
C ASN A 481 -2.11 3.76 -3.17
N ASN A 482 -1.40 2.63 -3.09
CA ASN A 482 -1.67 1.44 -3.88
C ASN A 482 -2.67 0.54 -3.13
N GLN A 483 -3.97 0.80 -3.26
CA GLN A 483 -5.01 0.11 -2.48
C GLN A 483 -4.92 -1.42 -2.58
N GLU A 484 -4.72 -1.95 -3.79
CA GLU A 484 -4.57 -3.41 -4.03
C GLU A 484 -3.40 -4.01 -3.23
N LEU A 485 -2.26 -3.29 -3.13
CA LEU A 485 -1.11 -3.68 -2.32
C LEU A 485 -1.43 -3.61 -0.83
N VAL A 486 -2.06 -2.53 -0.38
CA VAL A 486 -2.44 -2.32 1.03
C VAL A 486 -3.39 -3.42 1.48
N ASP A 487 -4.40 -3.75 0.69
CA ASP A 487 -5.38 -4.80 0.98
C ASP A 487 -4.72 -6.18 1.09
N CYS A 488 -3.86 -6.52 0.13
CA CYS A 488 -3.15 -7.80 0.13
C CYS A 488 -2.21 -7.95 1.35
N VAL A 489 -1.46 -6.90 1.67
CA VAL A 489 -0.52 -6.94 2.80
C VAL A 489 -1.26 -6.95 4.14
N THR A 490 -2.33 -6.17 4.28
CA THR A 490 -3.18 -6.18 5.49
C THR A 490 -3.80 -7.55 5.72
N LYS A 491 -4.37 -8.16 4.67
CA LYS A 491 -4.95 -9.51 4.75
C LYS A 491 -3.90 -10.56 5.15
N PHE A 492 -2.68 -10.44 4.62
CA PHE A 492 -1.58 -11.33 4.99
C PHE A 492 -1.16 -11.11 6.45
N GLU A 493 -0.99 -9.86 6.89
CA GLU A 493 -0.68 -9.53 8.30
C GLU A 493 -1.74 -10.08 9.27
N ASP A 494 -3.02 -9.91 8.95
CA ASP A 494 -4.13 -10.35 9.80
C ASP A 494 -4.16 -11.89 9.92
N SER A 495 -4.13 -12.60 8.79
CA SER A 495 -4.12 -14.07 8.78
C SER A 495 -2.84 -14.64 9.39
N TRP A 496 -1.69 -13.99 9.16
CA TRP A 496 -0.42 -14.36 9.79
C TRP A 496 -0.48 -14.18 11.31
N SER A 497 -1.07 -13.10 11.81
CA SER A 497 -1.21 -12.83 13.25
C SER A 497 -2.07 -13.89 13.94
N LYS A 498 -3.19 -14.27 13.32
CA LYS A 498 -4.04 -15.39 13.75
C LYS A 498 -3.27 -16.71 13.76
N GLY A 499 -2.56 -17.02 12.68
CA GLY A 499 -1.73 -18.22 12.59
C GLY A 499 -0.65 -18.27 13.66
N LYS A 500 0.01 -17.14 13.94
CA LYS A 500 1.00 -17.03 15.02
C LYS A 500 0.37 -17.29 16.38
N LEU A 501 -0.83 -16.77 16.63
CA LEU A 501 -1.53 -16.93 17.91
C LEU A 501 -1.97 -18.38 18.14
N TYR A 502 -2.59 -19.01 17.15
CA TYR A 502 -3.25 -20.32 17.33
C TYR A 502 -2.38 -21.52 16.96
N PHE A 503 -1.45 -21.41 16.02
CA PHE A 503 -0.69 -22.58 15.55
C PHE A 503 0.66 -22.74 16.25
N SER A 504 1.24 -21.65 16.79
CA SER A 504 2.58 -21.66 17.38
C SER A 504 2.68 -22.48 18.66
N ASP A 505 1.66 -22.39 19.51
CA ASP A 505 1.60 -23.07 20.80
C ASP A 505 0.81 -24.39 20.65
N ASP A 506 1.41 -25.51 21.05
CA ASP A 506 0.77 -26.84 20.97
C ASP A 506 -0.52 -26.92 21.78
N LYS A 507 -0.57 -26.28 22.95
CA LYS A 507 -1.75 -26.29 23.83
C LYS A 507 -2.87 -25.46 23.21
N LYS A 508 -2.56 -24.23 22.79
CA LYS A 508 -3.56 -23.36 22.12
C LYS A 508 -4.08 -23.98 20.84
N PHE A 509 -3.20 -24.62 20.06
CA PHE A 509 -3.59 -25.33 18.85
C PHE A 509 -4.57 -26.46 19.15
N ASN A 510 -4.27 -27.30 20.14
CA ASN A 510 -5.17 -28.40 20.47
C ASN A 510 -6.50 -27.88 21.07
N CYS A 511 -6.47 -26.86 21.93
CA CYS A 511 -7.70 -26.19 22.41
C CYS A 511 -8.54 -25.69 21.24
N PHE A 512 -7.91 -25.02 20.27
CA PHE A 512 -8.56 -24.51 19.07
C PHE A 512 -9.24 -25.63 18.28
N ILE A 513 -8.51 -26.72 17.97
CA ILE A 513 -9.07 -27.86 17.24
C ILE A 513 -10.28 -28.45 17.95
N ILE A 514 -10.17 -28.68 19.26
CA ILE A 514 -11.23 -29.38 19.97
C ILE A 514 -12.46 -28.48 20.16
N LEU A 515 -12.25 -27.19 20.44
CA LEU A 515 -13.34 -26.23 20.49
C LEU A 515 -14.05 -26.12 19.14
N SER A 516 -13.31 -26.05 18.03
CA SER A 516 -13.90 -26.04 16.68
C SER A 516 -14.72 -27.30 16.42
N GLN A 517 -14.20 -28.48 16.80
CA GLN A 517 -14.92 -29.75 16.66
C GLN A 517 -16.20 -29.79 17.50
N TYR A 518 -16.13 -29.24 18.71
CA TYR A 518 -17.28 -29.17 19.60
C TYR A 518 -18.35 -28.22 19.07
N ILE A 519 -17.96 -27.04 18.57
CA ILE A 519 -18.87 -26.10 17.90
C ILE A 519 -19.49 -26.75 16.65
N ASP A 520 -18.70 -27.41 15.81
CA ASP A 520 -19.19 -28.12 14.63
C ASP A 520 -20.21 -29.21 14.99
N TYR A 521 -19.95 -29.97 16.06
CA TYR A 521 -20.88 -30.96 16.60
C TYR A 521 -22.19 -30.31 17.05
N LEU A 522 -22.12 -29.22 17.84
CA LEU A 522 -23.31 -28.51 18.27
C LEU A 522 -24.10 -27.92 17.10
N CYS A 523 -23.44 -27.41 16.06
CA CYS A 523 -24.09 -26.94 14.84
C CYS A 523 -24.83 -28.06 14.08
N GLN A 524 -24.34 -29.30 14.17
CA GLN A 524 -24.99 -30.46 13.54
C GLN A 524 -26.17 -30.96 14.37
N THR A 525 -26.04 -30.95 15.70
CA THR A 525 -27.07 -31.42 16.63
C THR A 525 -28.19 -30.39 16.81
N TYR A 526 -27.86 -29.09 16.81
CA TYR A 526 -28.78 -28.00 17.14
C TYR A 526 -28.83 -26.97 15.99
N PRO A 527 -29.78 -27.08 15.04
CA PRO A 527 -29.92 -26.15 13.92
C PRO A 527 -30.10 -24.68 14.34
N ASP A 528 -30.77 -24.43 15.46
CA ASP A 528 -30.95 -23.08 16.00
C ASP A 528 -29.61 -22.46 16.43
N PHE A 529 -28.74 -23.25 17.08
CA PHE A 529 -27.39 -22.81 17.44
C PHE A 529 -26.55 -22.52 16.19
N LYS A 530 -26.68 -23.34 15.15
CA LYS A 530 -26.05 -23.06 13.85
C LYS A 530 -26.55 -21.75 13.24
N SER A 531 -27.86 -21.50 13.27
CA SER A 531 -28.46 -20.24 12.80
C SER A 531 -27.94 -19.04 13.60
N GLN A 532 -27.82 -19.18 14.92
CA GLN A 532 -27.22 -18.17 15.78
C GLN A 532 -25.78 -17.87 15.35
N ILE A 533 -24.95 -18.90 15.13
CA ILE A 533 -23.57 -18.78 14.62
C ILE A 533 -23.50 -18.07 13.27
N GLU A 534 -24.33 -18.48 12.31
CA GLU A 534 -24.38 -17.87 10.98
C GLU A 534 -24.83 -16.39 11.03
N CYS A 535 -25.77 -16.07 11.93
CA CYS A 535 -26.25 -14.71 12.16
C CYS A 535 -25.34 -13.86 13.05
N ARG A 536 -24.25 -14.44 13.59
CA ARG A 536 -23.38 -13.83 14.60
C ARG A 536 -24.17 -13.24 15.77
N ASP A 537 -25.11 -14.04 16.29
CA ASP A 537 -25.96 -13.63 17.41
C ASP A 537 -25.10 -13.19 18.61
N TYR A 538 -25.48 -12.08 19.23
CA TYR A 538 -24.77 -11.55 20.39
C TYR A 538 -24.85 -12.50 21.60
N GLU A 539 -25.84 -13.40 21.63
CA GLU A 539 -25.91 -14.43 22.67
C GLU A 539 -24.75 -15.44 22.58
N LEU A 540 -24.11 -15.62 21.43
CA LEU A 540 -22.97 -16.54 21.29
C LEU A 540 -21.77 -16.15 22.15
N PHE A 541 -21.60 -14.85 22.37
CA PHE A 541 -20.58 -14.31 23.28
C PHE A 541 -20.77 -14.81 24.73
N MET A 542 -21.98 -15.25 25.06
CA MET A 542 -22.34 -15.81 26.34
C MET A 542 -22.36 -17.34 26.30
N ILE A 543 -22.99 -17.90 25.26
CA ILE A 543 -23.20 -19.33 25.13
C ILE A 543 -21.87 -20.07 24.97
N ILE A 544 -20.96 -19.60 24.12
CA ILE A 544 -19.72 -20.32 23.83
C ILE A 544 -18.80 -20.39 25.05
N PRO A 545 -18.55 -19.30 25.81
CA PRO A 545 -17.78 -19.43 27.04
C PRO A 545 -18.51 -20.28 28.10
N GLN A 546 -19.85 -20.24 28.20
CA GLN A 546 -20.59 -21.15 29.09
C GLN A 546 -20.38 -22.61 28.72
N LEU A 547 -20.46 -22.94 27.44
CA LEU A 547 -20.21 -24.28 26.92
C LEU A 547 -18.79 -24.77 27.22
N VAL A 548 -17.80 -23.89 27.09
CA VAL A 548 -16.41 -24.18 27.49
C VAL A 548 -16.37 -24.50 28.98
N ILE A 549 -16.90 -23.61 29.84
CA ILE A 549 -16.90 -23.79 31.30
C ILE A 549 -17.64 -25.06 31.72
N GLN A 550 -18.78 -25.36 31.11
CA GLN A 550 -19.55 -26.59 31.35
C GLN A 550 -18.76 -27.84 30.98
N SER A 551 -18.06 -27.81 29.83
CA SER A 551 -17.21 -28.91 29.39
C SER A 551 -16.02 -29.11 30.34
N CYS A 552 -15.39 -28.02 30.80
CA CYS A 552 -14.36 -28.08 31.84
C CYS A 552 -14.91 -28.74 33.11
N ALA A 553 -16.10 -28.32 33.54
CA ALA A 553 -16.69 -28.74 34.78
C ALA A 553 -17.07 -30.22 34.78
N PHE A 554 -17.73 -30.67 33.71
CA PHE A 554 -18.12 -32.05 33.51
C PHE A 554 -16.93 -33.01 33.63
N GLU A 555 -15.77 -32.60 33.11
CA GLU A 555 -14.60 -33.46 33.10
C GLU A 555 -13.83 -33.49 34.41
N VAL A 556 -13.78 -32.38 35.16
CA VAL A 556 -13.27 -32.41 36.53
C VAL A 556 -14.12 -33.35 37.39
N ILE A 557 -15.43 -33.33 37.20
CA ILE A 557 -16.37 -34.22 37.87
C ILE A 557 -16.13 -35.68 37.47
N LYS A 558 -15.97 -35.97 36.17
CA LYS A 558 -15.66 -37.30 35.65
C LYS A 558 -14.35 -37.86 36.22
N ASN A 559 -13.27 -37.07 36.21
CA ASN A 559 -11.98 -37.48 36.75
C ASN A 559 -12.05 -37.78 38.26
N ASN A 560 -12.73 -36.92 39.02
CA ASN A 560 -12.96 -37.15 40.44
C ASN A 560 -13.79 -38.43 40.70
N MET A 561 -14.71 -38.80 39.81
CA MET A 561 -15.47 -40.06 39.92
C MET A 561 -14.66 -41.30 39.58
N ASN A 562 -13.77 -41.19 38.58
CA ASN A 562 -12.82 -42.24 38.23
C ASN A 562 -11.84 -42.49 39.39
N ASP A 563 -11.32 -41.44 40.01
CA ASP A 563 -10.41 -41.54 41.16
C ASP A 563 -11.09 -42.14 42.40
N LEU A 564 -12.42 -42.01 42.50
CA LEU A 564 -13.24 -42.62 43.55
C LEU A 564 -13.69 -44.05 43.22
N GLY A 565 -13.30 -44.60 42.06
CA GLY A 565 -13.67 -45.96 41.63
C GLY A 565 -15.16 -46.14 41.35
N MET A 566 -15.88 -45.05 41.06
CA MET A 566 -17.36 -45.04 40.96
C MET A 566 -17.88 -45.25 39.53
N LEU A 567 -17.00 -45.21 38.53
CA LEU A 567 -17.35 -45.47 37.13
C LEU A 567 -16.88 -46.88 36.73
N ASN A 568 -17.81 -47.82 36.59
CA ASN A 568 -17.55 -49.14 36.03
C ASN A 568 -17.16 -48.99 34.54
N GLN A 569 -15.99 -49.51 34.16
CA GLN A 569 -15.37 -49.35 32.83
C GLN A 569 -16.22 -49.88 31.65
N GLU A 570 -17.34 -50.56 31.90
CA GLU A 570 -18.12 -51.23 30.85
C GLU A 570 -19.20 -50.33 30.18
N ASN A 571 -19.51 -49.15 30.73
CA ASN A 571 -20.59 -48.28 30.23
C ASN A 571 -20.14 -46.87 29.81
N GLU A 572 -18.86 -46.63 29.51
CA GLU A 572 -18.44 -45.34 28.96
C GLU A 572 -19.09 -45.12 27.56
N PRO A 573 -19.89 -44.04 27.35
CA PRO A 573 -20.22 -43.63 26.01
C PRO A 573 -18.90 -43.28 25.31
N LYS A 574 -18.64 -43.91 24.15
CA LYS A 574 -17.45 -43.68 23.32
C LYS A 574 -17.44 -42.25 22.76
N LEU A 575 -17.18 -41.28 23.61
CA LEU A 575 -16.84 -39.90 23.27
C LEU A 575 -15.32 -39.77 23.40
N GLU A 576 -14.58 -40.36 22.46
CA GLU A 576 -13.12 -40.20 22.35
C GLU A 576 -12.71 -38.72 22.19
N LEU A 577 -13.64 -37.85 21.79
CA LEU A 577 -13.47 -36.40 21.72
C LEU A 577 -13.42 -35.75 23.11
N GLY A 578 -14.23 -36.25 24.05
CA GLY A 578 -14.35 -35.72 25.42
C GLY A 578 -13.03 -35.86 26.18
N ALA A 579 -12.45 -37.05 26.23
CA ALA A 579 -11.22 -37.34 26.97
C ALA A 579 -9.98 -36.52 26.49
N ASN A 580 -9.92 -36.12 25.22
CA ASN A 580 -8.85 -35.23 24.72
C ASN A 580 -9.10 -33.76 25.08
N PHE A 581 -10.35 -33.29 25.00
CA PHE A 581 -10.73 -31.94 25.46
C PHE A 581 -10.44 -31.76 26.95
N THR A 582 -10.81 -32.78 27.72
CA THR A 582 -10.61 -32.94 29.16
C THR A 582 -9.19 -32.63 29.58
N ASN A 583 -8.24 -33.38 29.05
CA ASN A 583 -6.86 -33.32 29.50
C ASN A 583 -6.22 -31.98 29.14
N ILE A 584 -6.61 -31.39 28.02
CA ILE A 584 -6.05 -30.11 27.57
C ILE A 584 -6.62 -28.95 28.39
N ILE A 585 -7.92 -28.95 28.67
CA ILE A 585 -8.57 -27.93 29.48
C ILE A 585 -8.16 -28.03 30.95
N VAL A 586 -8.13 -29.23 31.54
CA VAL A 586 -7.66 -29.42 32.92
C VAL A 586 -6.21 -28.95 33.06
N ASN A 587 -5.33 -29.29 32.10
CA ASN A 587 -3.96 -28.78 32.11
C ASN A 587 -3.87 -27.27 31.90
N PHE A 588 -4.72 -26.68 31.06
CA PHE A 588 -4.77 -25.23 30.82
C PHE A 588 -5.27 -24.48 32.06
N SER A 589 -6.33 -24.96 32.71
CA SER A 589 -6.82 -24.43 33.99
C SER A 589 -5.77 -24.57 35.09
N GLN A 590 -5.11 -25.73 35.20
CA GLN A 590 -4.02 -25.94 36.16
C GLN A 590 -2.79 -25.08 35.88
N GLU A 591 -2.53 -24.71 34.63
CA GLU A 591 -1.41 -23.84 34.25
C GLU A 591 -1.73 -22.36 34.40
N ILE A 592 -2.99 -21.94 34.21
CA ILE A 592 -3.47 -20.63 34.66
C ILE A 592 -3.27 -20.53 36.18
N ILE A 593 -3.73 -21.54 36.93
CA ILE A 593 -3.55 -21.62 38.39
C ILE A 593 -2.05 -21.64 38.79
N LYS A 594 -1.18 -22.35 38.05
CA LYS A 594 0.28 -22.40 38.34
C LYS A 594 1.02 -21.12 37.95
N ASN A 595 0.65 -20.48 36.84
CA ASN A 595 1.22 -19.20 36.44
C ASN A 595 0.76 -18.09 37.38
N GLU A 596 -0.48 -18.15 37.87
CA GLU A 596 -1.00 -17.31 38.96
C GLU A 596 -0.24 -17.57 40.27
N ALA A 597 0.00 -18.82 40.66
CA ALA A 597 0.79 -19.14 41.86
C ALA A 597 2.28 -18.75 41.74
N ALA A 598 2.88 -18.85 40.54
CA ALA A 598 4.25 -18.41 40.28
C ALA A 598 4.38 -16.88 40.13
N GLU A 599 3.29 -16.19 39.82
CA GLU A 599 3.17 -14.74 39.93
C GLU A 599 2.89 -14.32 41.38
N GLU A 600 2.11 -15.06 42.18
CA GLU A 600 1.98 -14.88 43.64
C GLU A 600 3.35 -14.98 44.35
N GLU A 601 4.23 -15.90 43.92
CA GLU A 601 5.59 -16.05 44.47
C GLU A 601 6.57 -14.95 44.00
N LYS A 602 6.19 -14.15 42.99
CA LYS A 602 6.95 -12.99 42.47
C LYS A 602 6.32 -11.63 42.80
N CYS A 603 5.11 -11.61 43.35
CA CYS A 603 4.30 -10.41 43.58
C CYS A 603 3.97 -10.24 45.06
N GLU A 604 4.98 -9.97 45.89
CA GLU A 604 4.74 -9.31 47.19
C GLU A 604 4.61 -7.77 47.06
N GLU A 605 4.62 -7.20 45.84
CA GLU A 605 4.64 -5.73 45.68
C GLU A 605 3.69 -5.10 44.62
N ASN A 606 2.71 -5.80 44.02
CA ASN A 606 1.72 -5.10 43.17
C ASN A 606 0.29 -5.62 43.34
N GLU A 607 -0.63 -4.69 43.61
CA GLU A 607 -1.98 -4.87 44.15
C GLU A 607 -3.09 -4.75 43.08
N ASP A 608 -2.84 -5.17 41.83
CA ASP A 608 -3.79 -4.96 40.72
C ASP A 608 -4.16 -6.28 40.01
N ASP A 609 -5.08 -7.06 40.58
CA ASP A 609 -6.38 -7.41 39.95
C ASP A 609 -7.21 -8.39 40.84
N PRO A 610 -8.06 -7.89 41.75
CA PRO A 610 -8.91 -8.72 42.63
C PRO A 610 -9.99 -9.54 41.90
N ILE A 611 -10.19 -9.35 40.60
CA ILE A 611 -11.22 -10.02 39.82
C ILE A 611 -10.80 -11.44 39.44
N CYS A 612 -9.53 -11.68 39.09
CA CYS A 612 -9.00 -12.99 38.72
C CYS A 612 -9.04 -14.00 39.88
N LEU A 613 -8.60 -13.58 41.08
CA LEU A 613 -8.64 -14.41 42.30
C LEU A 613 -10.07 -14.82 42.68
N LYS A 614 -11.04 -13.93 42.44
CA LYS A 614 -12.46 -14.20 42.67
C LYS A 614 -13.02 -15.21 41.67
N LEU A 615 -12.66 -15.11 40.39
CA LEU A 615 -13.09 -16.07 39.36
C LEU A 615 -12.59 -17.50 39.65
N SER A 616 -11.35 -17.66 40.11
CA SER A 616 -10.77 -18.97 40.45
C SER A 616 -11.47 -19.63 41.65
N SER A 617 -11.75 -18.84 42.70
CA SER A 617 -12.54 -19.28 43.87
C SER A 617 -13.98 -19.65 43.49
N ASP A 618 -14.64 -18.82 42.69
CA ASP A 618 -16.04 -19.03 42.31
C ASP A 618 -16.18 -20.22 41.33
N PHE A 619 -15.21 -20.43 40.43
CA PHE A 619 -15.14 -21.62 39.59
C PHE A 619 -14.96 -22.89 40.44
N THR A 620 -14.03 -22.88 41.38
CA THR A 620 -13.77 -24.02 42.28
C THR A 620 -15.01 -24.35 43.12
N ARG A 621 -15.72 -23.33 43.61
CA ARG A 621 -17.00 -23.51 44.32
C ARG A 621 -18.08 -24.11 43.43
N LEU A 622 -18.19 -23.66 42.18
CA LEU A 622 -19.13 -24.21 41.21
C LEU A 622 -18.86 -25.70 40.95
N ILE A 623 -17.59 -26.07 40.71
CA ILE A 623 -17.17 -27.47 40.54
C ILE A 623 -17.57 -28.31 41.76
N PHE A 624 -17.31 -27.82 42.98
CA PHE A 624 -17.67 -28.51 44.22
C PHE A 624 -19.18 -28.65 44.42
N SER A 625 -19.95 -27.63 44.03
CA SER A 625 -21.43 -27.67 44.10
C SER A 625 -22.00 -28.68 43.11
N ILE A 626 -21.53 -28.71 41.86
CA ILE A 626 -22.00 -29.70 40.88
C ILE A 626 -21.62 -31.12 41.31
N TYR A 627 -20.40 -31.32 41.84
CA TYR A 627 -19.98 -32.62 42.39
C TYR A 627 -20.87 -33.10 43.54
N LYS A 628 -21.24 -32.21 44.49
CA LYS A 628 -22.16 -32.55 45.59
C LYS A 628 -23.54 -32.99 45.11
N ILE A 629 -24.03 -32.38 44.04
CA ILE A 629 -25.35 -32.70 43.47
C ILE A 629 -25.33 -34.06 42.82
N TYR A 630 -24.32 -34.32 41.99
CA TYR A 630 -24.18 -35.62 41.36
C TYR A 630 -24.07 -36.72 42.42
N LYS A 631 -23.23 -36.52 43.45
CA LYS A 631 -23.08 -37.46 44.56
C LYS A 631 -24.42 -37.76 45.24
N LYS A 632 -25.24 -36.72 45.46
CA LYS A 632 -26.58 -36.87 46.03
C LYS A 632 -27.53 -37.67 45.12
N TYR A 633 -27.46 -37.48 43.80
CA TYR A 633 -28.29 -38.22 42.82
C TYR A 633 -27.83 -39.65 42.61
N SER A 634 -26.51 -39.91 42.55
CA SER A 634 -25.96 -41.25 42.43
C SER A 634 -26.24 -42.11 43.66
N GLU A 635 -26.40 -41.49 44.84
CA GLU A 635 -26.75 -42.17 46.09
C GLU A 635 -28.26 -42.40 46.25
N THR A 636 -29.13 -41.79 45.43
CA THR A 636 -30.60 -41.85 45.60
C THR A 636 -31.38 -42.51 44.45
N SER A 637 -30.73 -42.96 43.37
CA SER A 637 -31.42 -43.38 42.14
C SER A 637 -31.04 -44.78 41.68
N ASP A 638 -31.96 -45.75 41.84
CA ASP A 638 -32.03 -47.01 41.07
C ASP A 638 -32.61 -46.80 39.65
N TYR A 639 -32.69 -45.54 39.18
CA TYR A 639 -33.33 -45.17 37.92
C TYR A 639 -32.42 -45.44 36.72
N CYS A 640 -32.92 -46.18 35.73
CA CYS A 640 -32.15 -46.68 34.59
C CYS A 640 -31.74 -45.54 33.63
N LEU A 641 -30.44 -45.43 33.37
CA LEU A 641 -29.80 -44.44 32.47
C LEU A 641 -30.38 -44.45 31.04
N ASP A 642 -30.92 -45.58 30.58
CA ASP A 642 -31.49 -45.72 29.24
C ASP A 642 -32.82 -44.97 29.07
N GLN A 643 -33.59 -44.82 30.14
CA GLN A 643 -34.90 -44.15 30.10
C GLN A 643 -34.75 -42.62 30.08
N VAL A 644 -33.75 -42.09 30.80
CA VAL A 644 -33.38 -40.67 30.75
C VAL A 644 -32.87 -40.27 29.36
N LYS A 645 -32.21 -41.18 28.66
CA LYS A 645 -31.67 -40.94 27.31
C LYS A 645 -32.77 -40.84 26.26
N GLU A 646 -33.77 -41.73 26.31
CA GLU A 646 -34.93 -41.72 25.41
C GLU A 646 -35.84 -40.51 25.65
N GLU A 647 -35.99 -40.08 26.91
CA GLU A 647 -36.81 -38.92 27.27
C GLU A 647 -36.10 -37.57 26.99
N PHE A 648 -34.76 -37.53 27.00
CA PHE A 648 -33.99 -36.35 26.60
C PHE A 648 -34.02 -36.12 25.08
N GLU A 649 -34.04 -37.20 24.29
CA GLU A 649 -34.13 -37.15 22.82
C GLU A 649 -35.53 -36.71 22.30
N THR A 650 -36.58 -36.80 23.13
CA THR A 650 -37.96 -36.45 22.75
C THR A 650 -38.39 -35.01 23.10
N GLY A 651 -37.55 -34.23 23.77
CA GLY A 651 -37.78 -32.80 24.03
C GLY A 651 -38.88 -32.48 25.05
N ILE A 652 -39.52 -33.48 25.66
CA ILE A 652 -40.61 -33.32 26.64
C ILE A 652 -40.08 -32.83 28.01
N ILE A 653 -38.77 -32.97 28.24
CA ILE A 653 -38.12 -32.76 29.52
C ILE A 653 -37.63 -31.31 29.75
N ALA A 654 -37.38 -30.50 28.73
CA ALA A 654 -36.68 -29.23 28.92
C ALA A 654 -37.38 -28.28 29.91
N ASP A 655 -38.71 -28.14 29.82
CA ASP A 655 -39.46 -27.20 30.67
C ASP A 655 -39.85 -27.77 32.05
N ASN A 656 -40.13 -29.08 32.16
CA ASN A 656 -40.52 -29.71 33.43
C ASN A 656 -39.31 -30.09 34.29
N LEU A 657 -38.20 -30.49 33.68
CA LEU A 657 -37.01 -30.89 34.41
C LEU A 657 -36.19 -29.66 34.87
N LEU A 658 -36.31 -28.51 34.21
CA LEU A 658 -35.86 -27.23 34.77
C LEU A 658 -36.59 -26.85 36.07
N GLN A 659 -37.83 -27.29 36.26
CA GLN A 659 -38.59 -27.08 37.51
C GLN A 659 -38.25 -28.11 38.61
N GLU A 660 -37.83 -29.32 38.23
CA GLU A 660 -37.44 -30.40 39.15
C GLU A 660 -35.92 -30.51 39.39
N LEU A 661 -35.12 -29.72 38.68
CA LEU A 661 -33.70 -29.63 38.96
C LEU A 661 -33.50 -29.15 40.40
N PRO A 662 -32.62 -29.81 41.19
CA PRO A 662 -32.30 -29.37 42.54
C PRO A 662 -31.95 -27.90 42.51
N SER A 663 -32.42 -27.12 43.48
CA SER A 663 -32.13 -25.69 43.59
C SER A 663 -30.64 -25.37 43.45
N SER A 664 -29.76 -26.29 43.82
CA SER A 664 -28.31 -26.24 43.66
C SER A 664 -27.79 -26.36 42.21
N VAL A 665 -28.49 -27.06 41.29
CA VAL A 665 -28.13 -27.07 39.85
C VAL A 665 -28.56 -25.76 39.22
N THR A 666 -29.75 -25.28 39.55
CA THR A 666 -30.25 -24.00 39.09
C THR A 666 -29.36 -22.86 39.60
N GLU A 667 -28.88 -22.95 40.84
CA GLU A 667 -27.85 -22.08 41.42
C GLU A 667 -26.53 -22.18 40.64
N GLY A 668 -26.04 -23.39 40.36
CA GLY A 668 -24.84 -23.60 39.54
C GLY A 668 -24.96 -23.01 38.12
N LEU A 669 -26.06 -23.26 37.41
CA LEU A 669 -26.34 -22.68 36.10
C LEU A 669 -26.44 -21.15 36.16
N SER A 670 -27.03 -20.61 37.23
CA SER A 670 -27.08 -19.16 37.46
C SER A 670 -25.71 -18.53 37.72
N THR A 671 -24.72 -19.30 38.20
CA THR A 671 -23.33 -18.83 38.36
C THR A 671 -22.50 -18.92 37.08
N LEU A 672 -22.83 -19.83 36.15
CA LEU A 672 -22.14 -19.95 34.87
C LEU A 672 -22.25 -18.68 34.02
N LYS A 673 -23.41 -18.02 34.06
CA LYS A 673 -23.67 -16.83 33.25
C LYS A 673 -22.81 -15.63 33.66
N PRO A 674 -22.72 -15.24 34.95
CA PRO A 674 -21.74 -14.27 35.40
C PRO A 674 -20.30 -14.63 35.02
N MET A 675 -19.91 -15.91 35.18
CA MET A 675 -18.56 -16.35 34.84
C MET A 675 -18.24 -16.24 33.35
N SER A 676 -19.19 -16.54 32.46
CA SER A 676 -18.99 -16.37 31.03
C SER A 676 -18.86 -14.91 30.64
N ILE A 677 -19.62 -14.01 31.28
CA ILE A 677 -19.46 -12.54 31.11
C ILE A 677 -18.06 -12.11 31.52
N GLU A 678 -17.60 -12.53 32.69
CA GLU A 678 -16.29 -12.12 33.19
C GLU A 678 -15.15 -12.72 32.35
N LEU A 679 -15.27 -13.97 31.91
CA LEU A 679 -14.31 -14.60 31.00
C LEU A 679 -14.23 -13.88 29.65
N GLN A 680 -15.37 -13.42 29.13
CA GLN A 680 -15.41 -12.58 27.94
C GLN A 680 -14.80 -11.19 28.20
N ARG A 681 -15.12 -10.55 29.33
CA ARG A 681 -14.62 -9.22 29.69
C ARG A 681 -13.13 -9.17 29.94
N ALA A 682 -12.54 -10.25 30.44
CA ALA A 682 -11.11 -10.34 30.66
C ALA A 682 -10.32 -10.15 29.35
N LYS A 683 -10.82 -10.73 28.24
CA LYS A 683 -10.13 -10.72 26.94
C LYS A 683 -11.08 -10.68 25.74
N PRO A 684 -11.89 -9.62 25.58
CA PRO A 684 -12.98 -9.59 24.60
C PRO A 684 -12.47 -9.67 23.17
N SER A 685 -11.30 -9.07 22.88
CA SER A 685 -10.70 -9.15 21.54
C SER A 685 -10.24 -10.55 21.16
N GLU A 686 -9.62 -11.30 22.09
CA GLU A 686 -9.17 -12.67 21.83
C GLU A 686 -10.36 -13.60 21.60
N TRP A 687 -11.43 -13.45 22.40
CA TRP A 687 -12.67 -14.21 22.20
C TRP A 687 -13.33 -13.90 20.87
N ASN A 688 -13.49 -12.62 20.53
CA ASN A 688 -14.10 -12.24 19.26
C ASN A 688 -13.29 -12.77 18.09
N GLU A 689 -11.96 -12.72 18.16
CA GLU A 689 -11.08 -13.25 17.12
C GLU A 689 -11.15 -14.78 17.02
N LEU A 690 -11.19 -15.50 18.15
CA LEU A 690 -11.38 -16.95 18.19
C LEU A 690 -12.71 -17.34 17.56
N LEU A 691 -13.79 -16.67 17.95
CA LEU A 691 -15.12 -16.86 17.40
C LEU A 691 -15.15 -16.55 15.92
N ASP A 692 -14.53 -15.45 15.47
CA ASP A 692 -14.41 -15.11 14.05
C ASP A 692 -13.62 -16.15 13.23
N ILE A 693 -12.87 -17.06 13.86
CA ILE A 693 -12.18 -18.16 13.16
C ILE A 693 -13.01 -19.45 13.25
N CYS A 694 -13.59 -19.74 14.41
CA CYS A 694 -14.39 -20.94 14.63
C CYS A 694 -15.75 -20.89 13.91
N MET A 695 -16.38 -19.72 13.83
CA MET A 695 -17.74 -19.50 13.27
C MET A 695 -17.75 -19.24 11.76
N ALA A 696 -16.63 -19.44 11.11
CA ALA A 696 -16.32 -18.87 9.81
C ALA A 696 -16.13 -20.03 8.84
#